data_AF-A0A1E3BLI1-F1
#
_entry.id   AF-A0A1E3BLI1-F1
#
_cell.length_a   1.000
_cell.length_b   1.000
_cell.length_c   1.000
_cell.angle_alpha   90.00
_cell.angle_beta   90.00
_cell.angle_gamma   90.00
#
_symmetry.space_group_name_H-M   'P 1'
#
loop_
_entity.id
_entity.type
_entity.pdbx_description
1 polymer ?
#
loop_
_entity_poly.entity_id
_entity_poly.type
_entity_poly.pdbx_seq_one_letter_code
_entity_poly.pdbx_strand_id
1 'polypeptide(L)'
;MATQPLKDLMQAMSIEDVYPCTPAQRGILLSQPRNHRRYNTLWTIEVSPIHGHAAVNLQKLQVAWAQVVSRHAALRTILVSFPDTEFAQQVVIKDFEPSVSIITDGTVNAMSRAQELTDQREPDSWTPTPQVAILQQAGGSVRIGLSISHAFFDATSIELLMRDLRLVYDGQLSLENPPRFKDFVDHVQAETSAAARALQYWTDYLRGIEPCHLLSGLDSDYGNPSVRTVSIDLVDSNTLQSFCSEQGLLVTNILHVAWALVLRYVSPTTSFQREYLEAMYSAYFVFRFSSTIDSTKLTGAVQSVSRKYSILRTAFVPFQNTILQVILRADAGTSNDCNSQRCLPAGPYFQAILVREPSGQSALLMRLNHAQFDRLSVASLFQDLSAAYDSLSLRSAPNFRDVLAHRSRLHTPTAFQFWEGLLKGSSMTEIGSHGTDDHTERGAATWIEQERKIPFTLGPSRFTVAIMHKAAWALTLAQETKSRDLVFGQVASGRNTTQDGIEDVLGPCANPVPVRVTLQPTWTVQNLLQHIQSQHVRAMEFETVHFEDIVKSSTPWPQDTSFGSVIQYQNIPLQEDVKFGKLAAVCETHQFNIPCRTPHFTSRFTDSNILSLSLSGSRGQFDEDQVNSLLTVLGDILGLLATDIRQSVENLL
;
A
#
# COMPACT_ATOMS: atom_id res chain seq x y z
N MET A 1 -41.83 26.07 -16.68
CA MET A 1 -42.66 25.09 -17.41
C MET A 1 -42.16 23.71 -17.02
N ALA A 2 -43.02 22.76 -16.63
CA ALA A 2 -42.58 21.40 -16.30
C ALA A 2 -41.94 20.71 -17.52
N THR A 3 -40.85 19.96 -17.30
CA THR A 3 -40.18 19.13 -18.32
C THR A 3 -41.14 18.03 -18.83
N GLN A 4 -40.93 17.55 -20.06
CA GLN A 4 -41.76 16.48 -20.63
C GLN A 4 -41.82 15.21 -19.75
N PRO A 5 -40.70 14.72 -19.15
CA PRO A 5 -40.75 13.55 -18.27
C PRO A 5 -41.56 13.78 -16.99
N LEU A 6 -41.53 14.99 -16.41
CA LEU A 6 -42.36 15.29 -15.23
C LEU A 6 -43.86 15.32 -15.61
N LYS A 7 -44.20 15.80 -16.81
CA LYS A 7 -45.58 15.75 -17.31
C LYS A 7 -46.05 14.32 -17.56
N ASP A 8 -45.20 13.49 -18.16
CA ASP A 8 -45.52 12.08 -18.41
C ASP A 8 -45.71 11.31 -17.07
N LEU A 9 -44.88 11.63 -16.07
CA LEU A 9 -44.97 11.04 -14.73
C LEU A 9 -46.21 11.51 -13.94
N MET A 10 -46.55 12.80 -14.04
CA MET A 10 -47.80 13.35 -13.49
C MET A 10 -49.06 12.81 -14.20
N GLN A 11 -48.94 12.33 -15.44
CA GLN A 11 -50.03 11.66 -16.16
C GLN A 11 -50.14 10.18 -15.78
N ALA A 12 -49.03 9.52 -15.47
CA ALA A 12 -49.01 8.10 -15.12
C ALA A 12 -49.28 7.81 -13.64
N MET A 13 -49.00 8.75 -12.72
CA MET A 13 -49.03 8.50 -11.28
C MET A 13 -49.58 9.68 -10.46
N SER A 14 -50.24 9.36 -9.34
CA SER A 14 -50.67 10.31 -8.32
C SER A 14 -49.45 10.72 -7.47
N ILE A 15 -48.93 11.94 -7.67
CA ILE A 15 -47.75 12.45 -6.97
C ILE A 15 -48.16 13.20 -5.70
N GLU A 16 -47.52 12.87 -4.57
CA GLU A 16 -47.67 13.58 -3.30
C GLU A 16 -46.66 14.73 -3.16
N ASP A 17 -45.40 14.50 -3.55
CA ASP A 17 -44.32 15.46 -3.35
C ASP A 17 -43.16 15.24 -4.34
N VAL A 18 -42.40 16.32 -4.59
CA VAL A 18 -41.14 16.29 -5.34
C VAL A 18 -40.11 17.16 -4.65
N TYR A 19 -38.95 16.60 -4.30
CA TYR A 19 -37.86 17.34 -3.67
C TYR A 19 -36.48 16.74 -4.00
N PRO A 20 -35.37 17.51 -3.87
CA PRO A 20 -34.05 17.04 -4.29
C PRO A 20 -33.55 15.84 -3.48
N CYS A 21 -32.74 14.97 -4.12
CA CYS A 21 -31.96 13.97 -3.40
C CYS A 21 -30.94 14.61 -2.46
N THR A 22 -30.75 14.00 -1.29
CA THR A 22 -29.67 14.32 -0.36
C THR A 22 -28.29 13.97 -0.95
N PRO A 23 -27.19 14.59 -0.46
CA PRO A 23 -25.83 14.22 -0.92
C PRO A 23 -25.51 12.72 -0.81
N ALA A 24 -25.97 12.05 0.26
CA ALA A 24 -25.77 10.61 0.45
C ALA A 24 -26.50 9.78 -0.63
N GLN A 25 -27.75 10.12 -0.93
CA GLN A 25 -28.51 9.47 -2.01
C GLN A 25 -27.87 9.69 -3.38
N ARG A 26 -27.35 10.88 -3.66
CA ARG A 26 -26.59 11.17 -4.90
C ARG A 26 -25.36 10.28 -5.03
N GLY A 27 -24.60 10.11 -3.95
CA GLY A 27 -23.43 9.22 -3.93
C GLY A 27 -23.78 7.77 -4.24
N ILE A 28 -24.88 7.26 -3.67
CA ILE A 28 -25.39 5.91 -3.96
C ILE A 28 -25.76 5.79 -5.45
N LEU A 29 -26.52 6.75 -5.99
CA LEU A 29 -26.96 6.74 -7.38
C LEU A 29 -25.79 6.77 -8.38
N LEU A 30 -24.73 7.52 -8.11
CA LEU A 30 -23.53 7.58 -8.98
C LEU A 30 -22.83 6.23 -9.13
N SER A 31 -23.03 5.29 -8.20
CA SER A 31 -22.39 3.97 -8.22
C SER A 31 -23.16 2.91 -9.02
N GLN A 32 -24.43 3.15 -9.33
CA GLN A 32 -25.36 2.19 -9.92
C GLN A 32 -25.31 2.04 -11.46
N PRO A 33 -24.85 3.01 -12.29
CA PRO A 33 -24.78 2.85 -13.74
C PRO A 33 -23.94 1.67 -14.22
N ARG A 34 -22.95 1.23 -13.40
CA ARG A 34 -22.10 0.07 -13.70
C ARG A 34 -22.68 -1.26 -13.23
N ASN A 35 -23.58 -1.24 -12.24
CA ASN A 35 -24.21 -2.43 -11.68
C ASN A 35 -25.42 -2.02 -10.82
N HIS A 36 -26.64 -2.25 -11.34
CA HIS A 36 -27.89 -1.91 -10.67
C HIS A 36 -28.12 -2.63 -9.33
N ARG A 37 -27.39 -3.72 -9.04
CA ARG A 37 -27.43 -4.40 -7.73
C ARG A 37 -26.59 -3.69 -6.65
N ARG A 38 -25.74 -2.74 -7.01
CA ARG A 38 -24.97 -1.97 -6.01
C ARG A 38 -25.91 -1.14 -5.15
N TYR A 39 -25.67 -1.20 -3.84
CA TYR A 39 -26.53 -0.58 -2.82
C TYR A 39 -27.98 -1.07 -2.84
N ASN A 40 -28.27 -2.22 -3.45
CA ASN A 40 -29.50 -2.95 -3.20
C ASN A 40 -29.25 -3.93 -2.05
N THR A 41 -30.03 -3.84 -0.98
CA THR A 41 -29.84 -4.68 0.21
C THR A 41 -30.96 -5.69 0.32
N LEU A 42 -30.57 -6.94 0.55
CA LEU A 42 -31.47 -8.07 0.78
C LEU A 42 -31.51 -8.42 2.27
N TRP A 43 -32.72 -8.44 2.83
CA TRP A 43 -32.98 -8.81 4.20
C TRP A 43 -33.84 -10.06 4.27
N THR A 44 -33.52 -10.94 5.23
CA THR A 44 -34.39 -12.05 5.62
C THR A 44 -34.88 -11.79 7.03
N ILE A 45 -36.18 -11.71 7.19
CA ILE A 45 -36.83 -11.49 8.48
C ILE A 45 -37.62 -12.76 8.82
N GLU A 46 -37.41 -13.30 10.01
CA GLU A 46 -38.16 -14.44 10.51
C GLU A 46 -39.22 -13.97 11.51
N VAL A 47 -40.48 -14.33 11.25
CA VAL A 47 -41.62 -13.99 12.08
C VAL A 47 -42.22 -15.29 12.59
N SER A 48 -42.19 -15.48 13.91
CA SER A 48 -42.66 -16.70 14.56
C SER A 48 -43.81 -16.40 15.51
N PRO A 49 -44.79 -17.31 15.64
CA PRO A 49 -45.83 -17.17 16.64
C PRO A 49 -45.23 -17.21 18.05
N ILE A 50 -45.74 -16.36 18.95
CA ILE A 50 -45.44 -16.46 20.38
C ILE A 50 -45.99 -17.80 20.88
N HIS A 51 -45.23 -18.53 21.70
CA HIS A 51 -45.64 -19.85 22.19
C HIS A 51 -47.12 -19.90 22.63
N GLY A 52 -47.87 -20.88 22.10
CA GLY A 52 -49.30 -21.06 22.39
C GLY A 52 -50.27 -20.22 21.54
N HIS A 53 -49.78 -19.39 20.61
CA HIS A 53 -50.61 -18.61 19.70
C HIS A 53 -50.79 -19.28 18.34
N ALA A 54 -51.83 -18.87 17.60
CA ALA A 54 -52.09 -19.33 16.24
C ALA A 54 -50.97 -18.93 15.27
N ALA A 55 -50.89 -19.64 14.14
CA ALA A 55 -49.97 -19.33 13.05
C ALA A 55 -50.07 -17.87 12.59
N VAL A 56 -48.96 -17.34 12.07
CA VAL A 56 -48.91 -15.97 11.54
C VAL A 56 -49.95 -15.81 10.42
N ASN A 57 -50.80 -14.78 10.53
CA ASN A 57 -51.84 -14.50 9.56
C ASN A 57 -51.26 -13.70 8.38
N LEU A 58 -51.10 -14.37 7.24
CA LEU A 58 -50.50 -13.79 6.03
C LEU A 58 -51.28 -12.57 5.50
N GLN A 59 -52.61 -12.63 5.51
CA GLN A 59 -53.44 -11.51 5.04
C GLN A 59 -53.28 -10.29 5.94
N LYS A 60 -53.24 -10.50 7.26
CA LYS A 60 -52.98 -9.43 8.24
C LYS A 60 -51.58 -8.84 8.06
N LEU A 61 -50.59 -9.67 7.73
CA LEU A 61 -49.22 -9.23 7.46
C LEU A 61 -49.11 -8.41 6.17
N GLN A 62 -49.82 -8.80 5.10
CA GLN A 62 -49.90 -8.02 3.86
C GLN A 62 -50.55 -6.65 4.09
N VAL A 63 -51.67 -6.62 4.81
CA VAL A 63 -52.35 -5.36 5.17
C VAL A 63 -51.44 -4.48 6.04
N ALA A 64 -50.74 -5.07 7.01
CA ALA A 64 -49.80 -4.35 7.85
C ALA A 64 -48.65 -3.74 7.04
N TRP A 65 -48.09 -4.50 6.09
CA TRP A 65 -47.05 -3.99 5.18
C TRP A 65 -47.56 -2.82 4.33
N ALA A 66 -48.77 -2.93 3.75
CA ALA A 66 -49.37 -1.85 2.98
C ALA A 66 -49.55 -0.57 3.80
N GLN A 67 -49.99 -0.68 5.06
CA GLN A 67 -50.12 0.45 5.96
C GLN A 67 -48.76 1.07 6.33
N VAL A 68 -47.72 0.26 6.52
CA VAL A 68 -46.35 0.73 6.75
C VAL A 68 -45.80 1.48 5.54
N VAL A 69 -46.00 0.96 4.33
CA VAL A 69 -45.60 1.63 3.07
C VAL A 69 -46.34 2.95 2.88
N SER A 70 -47.63 2.99 3.20
CA SER A 70 -48.42 4.23 3.17
C SER A 70 -47.88 5.28 4.14
N ARG A 71 -47.53 4.86 5.38
CA ARG A 71 -47.00 5.73 6.43
C ARG A 71 -45.62 6.30 6.11
N HIS A 72 -44.71 5.49 5.56
CA HIS A 72 -43.32 5.85 5.33
C HIS A 72 -43.08 6.23 3.86
N ALA A 73 -43.12 7.53 3.57
CA ALA A 73 -42.96 8.08 2.21
C ALA A 73 -41.75 7.50 1.44
N ALA A 74 -40.63 7.23 2.14
CA ALA A 74 -39.43 6.64 1.55
C ALA A 74 -39.68 5.30 0.83
N LEU A 75 -40.64 4.49 1.30
CA LEU A 75 -40.97 3.18 0.71
C LEU A 75 -41.82 3.28 -0.56
N ARG A 76 -42.43 4.45 -0.81
CA ARG A 76 -43.24 4.76 -1.99
C ARG A 76 -42.64 5.89 -2.83
N THR A 77 -41.33 6.10 -2.68
CA THR A 77 -40.56 7.10 -3.42
C THR A 77 -39.80 6.45 -4.57
N ILE A 78 -39.71 7.18 -5.69
CA ILE A 78 -38.83 6.87 -6.81
C ILE A 78 -37.81 7.99 -7.02
N LEU A 79 -36.67 7.64 -7.62
CA LEU A 79 -35.59 8.58 -7.90
C LEU A 79 -35.56 8.84 -9.41
N VAL A 80 -35.79 10.08 -9.81
CA VAL A 80 -35.96 10.46 -11.22
C VAL A 80 -34.99 11.58 -11.59
N SER A 81 -34.23 11.39 -12.67
CA SER A 81 -33.36 12.44 -13.22
C SER A 81 -34.14 13.25 -14.25
N PHE A 82 -34.30 14.55 -14.01
CA PHE A 82 -34.92 15.45 -14.98
C PHE A 82 -33.84 16.24 -15.75
N PRO A 83 -34.05 16.55 -17.04
CA PRO A 83 -33.08 17.30 -17.85
C PRO A 83 -32.69 18.67 -17.27
N ASP A 84 -33.64 19.32 -16.59
CA ASP A 84 -33.47 20.68 -16.04
C ASP A 84 -32.92 20.67 -14.59
N THR A 85 -32.61 19.50 -14.05
CA THR A 85 -32.07 19.34 -12.69
C THR A 85 -30.69 18.73 -12.74
N GLU A 86 -29.72 19.33 -12.04
CA GLU A 86 -28.35 18.82 -11.96
C GLU A 86 -28.29 17.42 -11.32
N PHE A 87 -29.23 17.10 -10.43
CA PHE A 87 -29.30 15.82 -9.72
C PHE A 87 -30.70 15.24 -9.74
N ALA A 88 -30.78 13.91 -9.58
CA ALA A 88 -32.03 13.19 -9.40
C ALA A 88 -32.88 13.80 -8.27
N GLN A 89 -34.19 13.76 -8.47
CA GLN A 89 -35.21 14.19 -7.52
C GLN A 89 -35.91 12.97 -6.91
N GLN A 90 -36.36 13.13 -5.68
CA GLN A 90 -37.23 12.21 -4.99
C GLN A 90 -38.67 12.55 -5.37
N VAL A 91 -39.38 11.58 -5.95
CA VAL A 91 -40.80 11.71 -6.29
C VAL A 91 -41.60 10.75 -5.43
N VAL A 92 -42.44 11.29 -4.55
CA VAL A 92 -43.26 10.52 -3.61
C VAL A 92 -44.59 10.20 -4.27
N ILE A 93 -44.95 8.92 -4.36
CA ILE A 93 -46.21 8.47 -4.95
C ILE A 93 -47.27 8.39 -3.86
N LYS A 94 -48.40 9.08 -4.04
CA LYS A 94 -49.47 9.23 -3.04
C LYS A 94 -50.19 7.91 -2.74
N ASP A 95 -50.77 7.31 -3.76
CA ASP A 95 -51.68 6.16 -3.65
C ASP A 95 -50.98 4.87 -4.11
N PHE A 96 -49.83 4.55 -3.51
CA PHE A 96 -49.03 3.38 -3.90
C PHE A 96 -49.47 2.12 -3.13
N GLU A 97 -49.84 1.07 -3.87
CA GLU A 97 -50.11 -0.26 -3.31
C GLU A 97 -48.89 -1.18 -3.50
N PRO A 98 -48.26 -1.65 -2.41
CA PRO A 98 -47.11 -2.54 -2.53
C PRO A 98 -47.53 -3.96 -2.91
N SER A 99 -46.86 -4.53 -3.92
CA SER A 99 -47.03 -5.94 -4.28
C SER A 99 -46.25 -6.84 -3.31
N VAL A 100 -46.91 -7.89 -2.81
CA VAL A 100 -46.29 -8.91 -1.95
C VAL A 100 -46.41 -10.28 -2.61
N SER A 101 -45.27 -10.92 -2.91
CA SER A 101 -45.23 -12.27 -3.49
C SER A 101 -45.33 -13.34 -2.42
N ILE A 102 -46.46 -14.05 -2.33
CA ILE A 102 -46.59 -15.22 -1.45
C ILE A 102 -45.98 -16.44 -2.14
N ILE A 103 -45.06 -17.11 -1.44
CA ILE A 103 -44.40 -18.34 -1.90
C ILE A 103 -45.06 -19.53 -1.23
N THR A 104 -45.60 -20.43 -2.05
CA THR A 104 -46.19 -21.71 -1.60
C THR A 104 -45.25 -22.89 -1.83
N ASP A 105 -44.20 -22.71 -2.62
CA ASP A 105 -43.17 -23.71 -2.90
C ASP A 105 -42.03 -23.61 -1.88
N GLY A 106 -41.87 -24.65 -1.06
CA GLY A 106 -40.83 -24.72 -0.03
C GLY A 106 -39.39 -24.80 -0.56
N THR A 107 -39.20 -24.98 -1.87
CA THR A 107 -37.86 -24.99 -2.50
C THR A 107 -37.32 -23.59 -2.78
N VAL A 108 -38.18 -22.57 -2.81
CA VAL A 108 -37.79 -21.18 -3.12
C VAL A 108 -37.59 -20.38 -1.83
N ASN A 109 -36.40 -19.82 -1.68
CA ASN A 109 -36.08 -18.89 -0.60
C ASN A 109 -36.77 -17.52 -0.82
N ALA A 110 -37.41 -16.99 0.22
CA ALA A 110 -38.01 -15.66 0.22
C ALA A 110 -37.03 -14.54 -0.20
N MET A 111 -35.77 -14.59 0.26
CA MET A 111 -34.75 -13.63 -0.14
C MET A 111 -34.45 -13.70 -1.64
N SER A 112 -34.26 -14.90 -2.17
CA SER A 112 -33.98 -15.12 -3.60
C SER A 112 -35.13 -14.62 -4.47
N ARG A 113 -36.38 -14.86 -4.05
CA ARG A 113 -37.57 -14.36 -4.76
C ARG A 113 -37.68 -12.84 -4.73
N ALA A 114 -37.41 -12.20 -3.59
CA ALA A 114 -37.40 -10.74 -3.49
C ALA A 114 -36.33 -10.11 -4.40
N GLN A 115 -35.16 -10.75 -4.53
CA GLN A 115 -34.13 -10.32 -5.49
C GLN A 115 -34.59 -10.51 -6.94
N GLU A 116 -35.19 -11.66 -7.26
CA GLU A 116 -35.69 -11.95 -8.61
C GLU A 116 -36.73 -10.91 -9.06
N LEU A 117 -37.68 -10.54 -8.18
CA LEU A 117 -38.65 -9.48 -8.44
C LEU A 117 -37.99 -8.13 -8.72
N THR A 118 -36.85 -7.87 -8.07
CA THR A 118 -36.07 -6.65 -8.29
C THR A 118 -35.34 -6.69 -9.64
N ASP A 119 -34.79 -7.85 -10.00
CA ASP A 119 -34.06 -8.06 -11.27
C ASP A 119 -34.98 -8.08 -12.50
N GLN A 120 -36.24 -8.52 -12.34
CA GLN A 120 -37.27 -8.55 -13.42
C GLN A 120 -37.83 -7.17 -13.77
N ARG A 121 -37.46 -6.15 -13.00
CA ARG A 121 -38.00 -4.81 -13.16
C ARG A 121 -37.41 -4.13 -14.39
N GLU A 122 -38.27 -3.62 -15.26
CA GLU A 122 -37.81 -2.83 -16.41
C GLU A 122 -37.13 -1.54 -15.94
N PRO A 123 -35.98 -1.16 -16.56
CA PRO A 123 -35.48 0.20 -16.49
C PRO A 123 -36.63 1.15 -16.86
N ASP A 124 -36.85 2.20 -16.06
CA ASP A 124 -37.92 3.19 -16.26
C ASP A 124 -39.36 2.78 -15.86
N SER A 125 -39.57 1.65 -15.20
CA SER A 125 -40.90 1.23 -14.71
C SER A 125 -41.54 2.13 -13.62
N TRP A 126 -40.90 3.23 -13.20
CA TRP A 126 -41.37 4.21 -12.19
C TRP A 126 -41.99 3.61 -10.92
N THR A 127 -41.64 2.37 -10.58
CA THR A 127 -42.14 1.67 -9.38
C THR A 127 -41.23 1.94 -8.18
N PRO A 128 -41.75 2.06 -6.96
CA PRO A 128 -40.91 2.05 -5.76
C PRO A 128 -40.07 0.77 -5.65
N THR A 129 -38.88 0.88 -5.06
CA THR A 129 -37.92 -0.24 -4.99
C THR A 129 -38.24 -1.38 -4.02
N PRO A 130 -38.98 -1.20 -2.90
CA PRO A 130 -39.17 -2.31 -1.95
C PRO A 130 -39.91 -3.49 -2.59
N GLN A 131 -39.23 -4.63 -2.74
CA GLN A 131 -39.81 -5.89 -3.18
C GLN A 131 -39.90 -6.85 -2.01
N VAL A 132 -41.10 -7.38 -1.76
CA VAL A 132 -41.36 -8.28 -0.64
C VAL A 132 -41.83 -9.63 -1.13
N ALA A 133 -41.19 -10.68 -0.63
CA ALA A 133 -41.65 -12.05 -0.79
C ALA A 133 -41.83 -12.71 0.57
N ILE A 134 -42.91 -13.47 0.73
CA ILE A 134 -43.28 -14.10 1.99
C ILE A 134 -43.39 -15.60 1.79
N LEU A 135 -42.58 -16.37 2.51
CA LEU A 135 -42.61 -17.82 2.55
C LEU A 135 -43.24 -18.30 3.85
N GLN A 136 -44.33 -19.06 3.75
CA GLN A 136 -44.92 -19.73 4.91
C GLN A 136 -44.12 -21.00 5.25
N GLN A 137 -43.76 -21.18 6.52
CA GLN A 137 -42.97 -22.32 6.98
C GLN A 137 -43.82 -23.33 7.76
N ALA A 138 -43.31 -24.57 7.86
CA ALA A 138 -43.89 -25.58 8.73
C ALA A 138 -43.88 -25.09 10.20
N GLY A 139 -45.00 -25.24 10.91
CA GLY A 139 -45.14 -24.76 12.29
C GLY A 139 -45.75 -23.35 12.43
N GLY A 140 -46.16 -22.72 11.33
CA GLY A 140 -46.92 -21.47 11.36
C GLY A 140 -46.06 -20.20 11.48
N SER A 141 -44.73 -20.32 11.41
CA SER A 141 -43.81 -19.20 11.21
C SER A 141 -43.75 -18.79 9.73
N VAL A 142 -43.20 -17.61 9.48
CA VAL A 142 -43.12 -16.98 8.18
C VAL A 142 -41.74 -16.36 8.00
N ARG A 143 -41.18 -16.51 6.80
CA ARG A 143 -39.94 -15.85 6.39
C ARG A 143 -40.23 -14.79 5.34
N ILE A 144 -39.83 -13.56 5.60
CA ILE A 144 -40.00 -12.42 4.70
C ILE A 144 -38.64 -12.11 4.07
N GLY A 145 -38.58 -12.11 2.75
CA GLY A 145 -37.50 -11.53 1.97
C GLY A 145 -37.87 -10.10 1.60
N LEU A 146 -36.99 -9.14 1.93
CA LEU A 146 -37.14 -7.74 1.57
C LEU A 146 -35.93 -7.31 0.73
N SER A 147 -36.17 -6.85 -0.49
CA SER A 147 -35.18 -6.22 -1.34
C SER A 147 -35.47 -4.72 -1.42
N ILE A 148 -34.51 -3.88 -1.05
CA ILE A 148 -34.70 -2.43 -1.02
C ILE A 148 -33.39 -1.69 -1.29
N SER A 149 -33.47 -0.57 -2.00
CA SER A 149 -32.31 0.30 -2.20
C SER A 149 -31.91 1.02 -0.91
N HIS A 150 -30.62 1.01 -0.60
CA HIS A 150 -30.01 1.73 0.53
C HIS A 150 -30.17 3.27 0.41
N ALA A 151 -30.65 3.79 -0.73
CA ALA A 151 -31.02 5.19 -0.86
C ALA A 151 -32.25 5.59 -0.01
N PHE A 152 -33.02 4.62 0.50
CA PHE A 152 -34.27 4.86 1.22
C PHE A 152 -34.25 4.47 2.70
N PHE A 153 -33.13 3.94 3.20
CA PHE A 153 -33.01 3.54 4.60
C PHE A 153 -31.56 3.61 5.10
N ASP A 154 -31.43 3.68 6.42
CA ASP A 154 -30.19 3.49 7.16
C ASP A 154 -30.41 2.50 8.33
N ALA A 155 -29.38 2.29 9.16
CA ALA A 155 -29.43 1.35 10.28
C ALA A 155 -30.54 1.67 11.30
N THR A 156 -30.88 2.94 11.52
CA THR A 156 -31.96 3.33 12.44
C THR A 156 -33.33 3.20 11.76
N SER A 157 -33.42 3.54 10.49
CA SER A 157 -34.66 3.49 9.71
C SER A 157 -35.19 2.05 9.59
N ILE A 158 -34.32 1.05 9.46
CA ILE A 158 -34.74 -0.35 9.42
C ILE A 158 -35.31 -0.83 10.77
N GLU A 159 -34.76 -0.38 11.90
CA GLU A 159 -35.31 -0.68 13.23
C GLU A 159 -36.70 -0.06 13.40
N LEU A 160 -36.87 1.18 12.96
CA LEU A 160 -38.18 1.85 12.95
C LEU A 160 -39.18 1.11 12.05
N LEU A 161 -38.74 0.64 10.88
CA LEU A 161 -39.58 -0.14 9.97
C LEU A 161 -40.07 -1.43 10.61
N MET A 162 -39.18 -2.18 11.28
CA MET A 162 -39.54 -3.42 11.95
C MET A 162 -40.46 -3.17 13.16
N ARG A 163 -40.19 -2.11 13.93
CA ARG A 163 -41.05 -1.69 15.05
C ARG A 163 -42.47 -1.38 14.56
N ASP A 164 -42.59 -0.57 13.52
CA ASP A 164 -43.89 -0.13 13.01
C ASP A 164 -44.65 -1.30 12.37
N LEU A 165 -43.99 -2.18 11.62
CA LEU A 165 -44.62 -3.38 11.08
C LEU A 165 -45.22 -4.26 12.18
N ARG A 166 -44.50 -4.45 13.30
CA ARG A 166 -45.02 -5.18 14.47
C ARG A 166 -46.23 -4.48 15.08
N LEU A 167 -46.14 -3.19 15.38
CA LEU A 167 -47.23 -2.46 16.04
C LEU A 167 -48.49 -2.38 15.17
N VAL A 168 -48.32 -2.22 13.85
CA VAL A 168 -49.43 -2.24 12.89
C VAL A 168 -50.04 -3.63 12.81
N TYR A 169 -49.22 -4.67 12.71
CA TYR A 169 -49.70 -6.04 12.71
C TYR A 169 -50.50 -6.35 13.98
N ASP A 170 -50.13 -5.82 15.15
CA ASP A 170 -50.87 -6.01 16.40
C ASP A 170 -52.10 -5.08 16.54
N GLY A 171 -52.31 -4.14 15.61
CA GLY A 171 -53.40 -3.16 15.67
C GLY A 171 -53.17 -2.07 16.74
N GLN A 172 -51.91 -1.83 17.12
CA GLN A 172 -51.51 -0.96 18.23
C GLN A 172 -50.95 0.40 17.80
N LEU A 173 -50.67 0.60 16.50
CA LEU A 173 -50.11 1.87 16.01
C LEU A 173 -51.21 2.78 15.46
N SER A 174 -51.30 4.00 15.99
CA SER A 174 -52.02 5.08 15.31
C SER A 174 -51.20 5.56 14.11
N LEU A 175 -51.80 5.55 12.93
CA LEU A 175 -51.15 5.93 11.66
C LEU A 175 -51.19 7.44 11.39
N GLU A 176 -51.67 8.26 12.31
CA GLU A 176 -51.83 9.70 12.10
C GLU A 176 -50.47 10.43 12.05
N ASN A 177 -50.35 11.36 11.09
CA ASN A 177 -49.29 12.36 10.93
C ASN A 177 -47.84 11.86 11.15
N PRO A 178 -47.32 10.97 10.30
CA PRO A 178 -45.90 10.61 10.35
C PRO A 178 -45.01 11.83 10.03
N PRO A 179 -43.82 11.96 10.67
CA PRO A 179 -42.83 12.95 10.26
C PRO A 179 -42.46 12.77 8.79
N ARG A 180 -42.44 13.86 8.01
CA ARG A 180 -42.12 13.79 6.59
C ARG A 180 -40.62 13.93 6.40
N PHE A 181 -40.02 13.00 5.66
CA PHE A 181 -38.60 13.11 5.31
C PHE A 181 -38.30 14.41 4.54
N LYS A 182 -39.27 14.92 3.78
CA LYS A 182 -39.19 16.23 3.14
C LYS A 182 -38.86 17.35 4.13
N ASP A 183 -39.49 17.37 5.30
CA ASP A 183 -39.26 18.44 6.29
C ASP A 183 -37.80 18.44 6.78
N PHE A 184 -37.21 17.24 6.91
CA PHE A 184 -35.78 17.09 7.19
C PHE A 184 -34.90 17.58 6.03
N VAL A 185 -35.24 17.23 4.79
CA VAL A 185 -34.51 17.69 3.59
C VAL A 185 -34.56 19.21 3.47
N ASP A 186 -35.74 19.81 3.65
CA ASP A 186 -35.95 21.26 3.62
C ASP A 186 -35.11 21.94 4.72
N HIS A 187 -35.10 21.39 5.93
CA HIS A 187 -34.31 21.91 7.04
C HIS A 187 -32.80 21.90 6.74
N VAL A 188 -32.27 20.77 6.25
CA VAL A 188 -30.85 20.64 5.90
C VAL A 188 -30.46 21.60 4.75
N GLN A 189 -31.37 21.85 3.81
CA GLN A 189 -31.12 22.77 2.70
C GLN A 189 -31.21 24.25 3.10
N ALA A 190 -32.11 24.60 4.02
CA ALA A 190 -32.32 25.98 4.46
C ALA A 190 -31.18 26.53 5.34
N GLU A 191 -30.33 25.67 5.92
CA GLU A 191 -29.33 26.05 6.92
C GLU A 191 -28.00 26.58 6.30
N THR A 192 -28.09 27.61 5.45
CA THR A 192 -26.96 28.13 4.67
C THR A 192 -25.82 28.72 5.54
N SER A 193 -26.14 29.35 6.67
CA SER A 193 -25.15 29.94 7.57
C SER A 193 -24.40 28.89 8.42
N ALA A 194 -25.05 27.77 8.73
CA ALA A 194 -24.38 26.62 9.34
C ALA A 194 -23.47 25.91 8.34
N ALA A 195 -23.89 25.82 7.07
CA ALA A 195 -23.08 25.24 6.00
C ALA A 195 -21.75 25.99 5.79
N ALA A 196 -21.75 27.33 5.79
CA ALA A 196 -20.52 28.12 5.67
C ALA A 196 -19.56 27.90 6.86
N ARG A 197 -20.10 27.87 8.09
CA ARG A 197 -19.32 27.58 9.31
C ARG A 197 -18.74 26.17 9.29
N ALA A 198 -19.54 25.18 8.88
CA ALA A 198 -19.12 23.79 8.77
C ALA A 198 -18.02 23.65 7.71
N LEU A 199 -18.16 24.29 6.55
CA LEU A 199 -17.14 24.27 5.50
C LEU A 199 -15.83 24.90 5.98
N GLN A 200 -15.89 26.03 6.69
CA GLN A 200 -14.72 26.66 7.29
C GLN A 200 -14.04 25.71 8.29
N TYR A 201 -14.81 25.10 9.19
CA TYR A 201 -14.30 24.10 10.13
C TYR A 201 -13.58 22.95 9.43
N TRP A 202 -14.21 22.31 8.44
CA TRP A 202 -13.60 21.18 7.72
C TRP A 202 -12.37 21.62 6.90
N THR A 203 -12.39 22.82 6.33
CA THR A 203 -11.25 23.38 5.60
C THR A 203 -10.06 23.62 6.53
N ASP A 204 -10.30 24.18 7.72
CA ASP A 204 -9.25 24.39 8.71
C ASP A 204 -8.76 23.06 9.30
N TYR A 205 -9.67 22.13 9.61
CA TYR A 205 -9.36 20.82 10.17
C TYR A 205 -8.54 19.96 9.20
N LEU A 206 -8.87 19.97 7.90
CA LEU A 206 -8.21 19.16 6.87
C LEU A 206 -7.00 19.86 6.23
N ARG A 207 -6.68 21.10 6.62
CA ARG A 207 -5.58 21.87 6.02
C ARG A 207 -4.24 21.15 6.21
N GLY A 208 -3.60 20.80 5.10
CA GLY A 208 -2.29 20.14 5.10
C GLY A 208 -2.31 18.68 5.55
N ILE A 209 -3.50 18.06 5.66
CA ILE A 209 -3.65 16.64 5.95
C ILE A 209 -3.72 15.87 4.63
N GLU A 210 -2.87 14.87 4.48
CA GLU A 210 -2.99 13.87 3.43
C GLU A 210 -3.87 12.70 3.91
N PRO A 211 -4.77 12.17 3.08
CA PRO A 211 -5.60 11.05 3.48
C PRO A 211 -4.75 9.80 3.79
N CYS A 212 -5.02 9.15 4.91
CA CYS A 212 -4.43 7.85 5.25
C CYS A 212 -5.07 6.75 4.39
N HIS A 213 -4.59 6.61 3.16
CA HIS A 213 -5.01 5.56 2.28
C HIS A 213 -4.36 4.24 2.70
N LEU A 214 -5.15 3.30 3.21
CA LEU A 214 -4.64 1.95 3.46
C LEU A 214 -4.15 1.31 2.15
N LEU A 215 -4.72 1.71 1.00
CA LEU A 215 -4.63 1.04 -0.31
C LEU A 215 -5.13 1.93 -1.47
N SER A 216 -4.50 3.07 -1.77
CA SER A 216 -4.92 3.90 -2.93
C SER A 216 -4.17 3.51 -4.21
N GLY A 217 -4.91 3.30 -5.30
CA GLY A 217 -4.34 3.08 -6.65
C GLY A 217 -4.50 1.66 -7.21
N LEU A 218 -5.32 0.81 -6.57
CA LEU A 218 -5.58 -0.54 -7.06
C LEU A 218 -6.90 -0.52 -7.84
N ASP A 219 -6.81 -0.44 -9.17
CA ASP A 219 -7.97 -0.64 -10.04
C ASP A 219 -8.56 -2.02 -9.73
N SER A 220 -9.78 -2.03 -9.18
CA SER A 220 -10.48 -3.24 -8.81
C SER A 220 -11.07 -3.87 -10.07
N ASP A 221 -10.24 -4.51 -10.89
CA ASP A 221 -10.68 -5.33 -12.02
C ASP A 221 -11.07 -6.76 -11.56
N TYR A 222 -11.56 -6.86 -10.31
CA TYR A 222 -11.99 -8.12 -9.73
C TYR A 222 -13.49 -8.35 -9.97
N GLY A 223 -13.81 -9.60 -10.32
CA GLY A 223 -15.16 -10.13 -10.37
C GLY A 223 -15.92 -9.99 -9.04
N ASN A 224 -17.16 -10.49 -9.04
CA ASN A 224 -18.18 -10.24 -8.02
C ASN A 224 -17.64 -10.27 -6.57
N PRO A 225 -17.46 -9.12 -5.89
CA PRO A 225 -16.84 -9.07 -4.57
C PRO A 225 -17.69 -9.79 -3.53
N SER A 226 -17.07 -10.64 -2.71
CA SER A 226 -17.74 -11.30 -1.59
C SER A 226 -17.46 -10.54 -0.29
N VAL A 227 -18.52 -10.14 0.42
CA VAL A 227 -18.40 -9.56 1.76
C VAL A 227 -18.13 -10.70 2.73
N ARG A 228 -17.07 -10.57 3.53
CA ARG A 228 -16.78 -11.48 4.64
C ARG A 228 -16.79 -10.71 5.95
N THR A 229 -17.52 -11.22 6.92
CA THR A 229 -17.52 -10.70 8.28
C THR A 229 -16.52 -11.50 9.10
N VAL A 230 -15.57 -10.82 9.73
CA VAL A 230 -14.65 -11.42 10.70
C VAL A 230 -15.05 -10.90 12.07
N SER A 231 -15.53 -11.80 12.93
CA SER A 231 -15.77 -11.47 14.33
C SER A 231 -14.45 -11.45 15.07
N ILE A 232 -14.17 -10.33 15.74
CA ILE A 232 -13.02 -10.17 16.61
C ILE A 232 -13.58 -10.09 18.03
N ASP A 233 -13.15 -11.02 18.88
CA ASP A 233 -13.50 -10.98 20.30
C ASP A 233 -12.76 -9.80 20.94
N LEU A 234 -13.51 -8.73 21.18
CA LEU A 234 -13.04 -7.58 21.94
C LEU A 234 -13.17 -7.87 23.44
N VAL A 235 -12.59 -6.98 24.24
CA VAL A 235 -12.89 -6.90 25.68
C VAL A 235 -14.41 -6.87 25.85
N ASP A 236 -14.90 -7.51 26.91
CA ASP A 236 -16.32 -7.55 27.26
C ASP A 236 -17.00 -6.19 27.11
N SER A 237 -18.17 -6.19 26.46
CA SER A 237 -18.90 -4.96 26.10
C SER A 237 -19.27 -4.12 27.32
N ASN A 238 -19.61 -4.75 28.45
CA ASN A 238 -19.92 -4.02 29.68
C ASN A 238 -18.67 -3.35 30.24
N THR A 239 -17.53 -4.05 30.21
CA THR A 239 -16.24 -3.51 30.63
C THR A 239 -15.85 -2.27 29.82
N LEU A 240 -16.03 -2.32 28.49
CA LEU A 240 -15.77 -1.18 27.62
C LEU A 240 -16.73 0.00 27.88
N GLN A 241 -18.02 -0.28 28.09
CA GLN A 241 -19.02 0.74 28.40
C GLN A 241 -18.76 1.41 29.75
N SER A 242 -18.41 0.63 30.79
CA SER A 242 -18.05 1.16 32.11
C SER A 242 -16.83 2.06 32.04
N PHE A 243 -15.76 1.61 31.36
CA PHE A 243 -14.56 2.44 31.15
C PHE A 243 -14.89 3.74 30.42
N CYS A 244 -15.67 3.69 29.34
CA CYS A 244 -16.09 4.88 28.61
C CYS A 244 -16.89 5.84 29.49
N SER A 245 -17.82 5.31 30.31
CA SER A 245 -18.66 6.11 31.21
C SER A 245 -17.83 6.79 32.31
N GLU A 246 -16.89 6.06 32.92
CA GLU A 246 -15.99 6.60 33.95
C GLU A 246 -15.07 7.70 33.41
N GLN A 247 -14.63 7.58 32.15
CA GLN A 247 -13.70 8.53 31.52
C GLN A 247 -14.40 9.64 30.71
N GLY A 248 -15.73 9.64 30.63
CA GLY A 248 -16.49 10.61 29.82
C GLY A 248 -16.23 10.48 28.31
N LEU A 249 -15.95 9.27 27.83
CA LEU A 249 -15.66 8.95 26.43
C LEU A 249 -16.82 8.21 25.77
N LEU A 250 -16.89 8.26 24.43
CA LEU A 250 -17.75 7.37 23.65
C LEU A 250 -16.96 6.16 23.18
N VAL A 251 -17.63 5.02 23.03
CA VAL A 251 -17.05 3.80 22.43
C VAL A 251 -16.44 4.10 21.05
N THR A 252 -17.08 4.98 20.28
CA THR A 252 -16.57 5.43 18.97
C THR A 252 -15.21 6.12 19.07
N ASN A 253 -14.91 6.86 20.14
CA ASN A 253 -13.58 7.45 20.34
C ASN A 253 -12.52 6.36 20.50
N ILE A 254 -12.81 5.32 21.27
CA ILE A 254 -11.90 4.17 21.46
C ILE A 254 -11.68 3.45 20.13
N LEU A 255 -12.75 3.23 19.35
CA LEU A 255 -12.64 2.59 18.04
C LEU A 255 -11.84 3.44 17.04
N HIS A 256 -12.01 4.76 17.02
CA HIS A 256 -11.20 5.65 16.18
C HIS A 256 -9.72 5.60 16.56
N VAL A 257 -9.39 5.60 17.85
CA VAL A 257 -8.00 5.47 18.33
C VAL A 257 -7.45 4.09 17.97
N ALA A 258 -8.21 3.02 18.19
CA ALA A 258 -7.80 1.67 17.82
C ALA A 258 -7.54 1.56 16.31
N TRP A 259 -8.41 2.13 15.48
CA TRP A 259 -8.21 2.15 14.03
C TRP A 259 -6.97 2.97 13.63
N ALA A 260 -6.78 4.15 14.21
CA ALA A 260 -5.58 4.95 13.97
C ALA A 260 -4.29 4.20 14.35
N LEU A 261 -4.33 3.41 15.43
CA LEU A 261 -3.23 2.52 15.81
C LEU A 261 -3.07 1.35 14.83
N VAL A 262 -4.13 0.80 14.25
CA VAL A 262 -4.03 -0.24 13.21
C VAL A 262 -3.41 0.32 11.94
N LEU A 263 -3.87 1.49 11.48
CA LEU A 263 -3.29 2.21 10.33
C LEU A 263 -1.80 2.47 10.54
N ARG A 264 -1.37 2.62 11.80
CA ARG A 264 0.05 2.75 12.16
C ARG A 264 0.84 1.47 11.82
N TYR A 265 0.31 0.26 11.95
CA TYR A 265 1.11 -0.96 11.78
C TYR A 265 1.22 -1.47 10.33
N VAL A 266 0.52 -0.84 9.38
CA VAL A 266 0.46 -1.28 7.98
C VAL A 266 0.97 -0.16 7.08
N SER A 267 1.86 -0.48 6.14
CA SER A 267 2.36 0.47 5.15
C SER A 267 2.61 -0.23 3.81
N PRO A 268 2.57 0.49 2.67
CA PRO A 268 3.04 -0.08 1.41
C PRO A 268 4.55 -0.35 1.47
N THR A 269 5.01 -1.37 0.76
CA THR A 269 6.46 -1.56 0.52
C THR A 269 6.97 -0.53 -0.50
N THR A 270 8.23 -0.13 -0.37
CA THR A 270 8.91 0.66 -1.40
C THR A 270 9.21 -0.20 -2.64
N SER A 271 9.45 0.43 -3.79
CA SER A 271 9.89 -0.27 -5.01
C SER A 271 11.14 -1.12 -4.76
N PHE A 272 12.12 -0.55 -4.04
CA PHE A 272 13.33 -1.25 -3.62
C PHE A 272 13.00 -2.51 -2.79
N GLN A 273 12.10 -2.42 -1.80
CA GLN A 273 11.68 -3.60 -1.04
C GLN A 273 11.02 -4.66 -1.92
N ARG A 274 10.15 -4.28 -2.85
CA ARG A 274 9.43 -5.22 -3.72
C ARG A 274 10.36 -6.05 -4.59
N GLU A 275 11.38 -5.44 -5.19
CA GLU A 275 12.35 -6.14 -6.05
C GLU A 275 12.99 -7.35 -5.35
N TYR A 276 13.43 -7.17 -4.09
CA TYR A 276 14.03 -8.25 -3.30
C TYR A 276 13.02 -9.25 -2.73
N LEU A 277 11.76 -8.83 -2.50
CA LEU A 277 10.70 -9.72 -2.04
C LEU A 277 10.24 -10.63 -3.17
N GLU A 278 10.06 -10.10 -4.38
CA GLU A 278 9.69 -10.85 -5.58
C GLU A 278 10.78 -11.85 -5.98
N ALA A 279 12.05 -11.46 -5.85
CA ALA A 279 13.17 -12.37 -6.06
C ALA A 279 13.30 -13.44 -4.95
N MET A 280 12.52 -13.37 -3.87
CA MET A 280 12.66 -14.24 -2.69
C MET A 280 14.09 -14.21 -2.11
N TYR A 281 14.72 -13.04 -2.11
CA TYR A 281 16.08 -12.86 -1.62
C TYR A 281 16.22 -13.31 -0.16
N SER A 282 17.36 -13.88 0.18
CA SER A 282 17.73 -14.15 1.58
C SER A 282 19.21 -13.92 1.81
N ALA A 283 19.54 -13.18 2.87
CA ALA A 283 20.90 -13.03 3.39
C ALA A 283 21.03 -13.76 4.73
N TYR A 284 22.15 -14.46 4.90
CA TYR A 284 22.56 -15.07 6.15
C TYR A 284 23.85 -14.42 6.62
N PHE A 285 23.82 -13.87 7.84
CA PHE A 285 24.99 -13.36 8.54
C PHE A 285 25.38 -14.37 9.62
N VAL A 286 26.56 -14.97 9.47
CA VAL A 286 27.04 -16.08 10.32
C VAL A 286 28.18 -15.57 11.18
N PHE A 287 27.90 -15.37 12.46
CA PHE A 287 28.90 -14.98 13.46
C PHE A 287 29.49 -16.24 14.07
N ARG A 288 30.75 -16.53 13.77
CA ARG A 288 31.47 -17.63 14.42
C ARG A 288 32.23 -17.11 15.63
N PHE A 289 31.98 -17.72 16.79
CA PHE A 289 32.64 -17.36 18.03
C PHE A 289 33.83 -18.28 18.29
N SER A 290 34.92 -17.72 18.81
CA SER A 290 36.13 -18.49 19.15
C SER A 290 35.88 -19.58 20.21
N SER A 291 34.83 -19.44 21.03
CA SER A 291 34.40 -20.39 22.05
C SER A 291 32.87 -20.36 22.23
N THR A 292 32.35 -21.13 23.18
CA THR A 292 30.91 -21.15 23.51
C THR A 292 30.44 -19.79 24.01
N ILE A 293 29.37 -19.27 23.41
CA ILE A 293 28.71 -18.01 23.82
C ILE A 293 27.60 -18.27 24.83
N ASP A 294 27.31 -17.31 25.71
CA ASP A 294 26.18 -17.39 26.65
C ASP A 294 24.86 -17.27 25.89
N SER A 295 24.16 -18.39 25.74
CA SER A 295 22.91 -18.46 24.99
C SER A 295 21.80 -17.60 25.58
N THR A 296 21.76 -17.43 26.90
CA THR A 296 20.71 -16.65 27.58
C THR A 296 20.91 -15.17 27.31
N LYS A 297 22.15 -14.68 27.43
CA LYS A 297 22.48 -13.29 27.08
C LYS A 297 22.25 -13.02 25.60
N LEU A 298 22.64 -13.95 24.73
CA LEU A 298 22.43 -13.79 23.29
C LEU A 298 20.95 -13.75 22.91
N THR A 299 20.13 -14.61 23.51
CA THR A 299 18.68 -14.59 23.31
C THR A 299 18.08 -13.26 23.75
N GLY A 300 18.48 -12.76 24.93
CA GLY A 300 18.04 -11.45 25.43
C GLY A 300 18.50 -10.28 24.54
N ALA A 301 19.70 -10.38 23.96
CA ALA A 301 20.23 -9.39 23.02
C ALA A 301 19.40 -9.34 21.72
N VAL A 302 19.13 -10.51 21.12
CA VAL A 302 18.28 -10.65 19.92
C VAL A 302 16.87 -10.09 20.16
N GLN A 303 16.26 -10.43 21.31
CA GLN A 303 14.95 -9.89 21.67
C GLN A 303 14.98 -8.37 21.87
N SER A 304 16.07 -7.83 22.42
CA SER A 304 16.21 -6.39 22.64
C SER A 304 16.35 -5.61 21.33
N VAL A 305 17.15 -6.09 20.38
CA VAL A 305 17.23 -5.47 19.05
C VAL A 305 15.94 -5.66 18.24
N SER A 306 15.25 -6.80 18.38
CA SER A 306 13.95 -7.04 17.74
C SER A 306 12.87 -6.08 18.26
N ARG A 307 12.82 -5.82 19.58
CA ARG A 307 11.92 -4.82 20.16
C ARG A 307 12.23 -3.42 19.64
N LYS A 308 13.51 -3.03 19.66
CA LYS A 308 14.00 -1.73 19.20
C LYS A 308 13.63 -1.49 17.73
N TYR A 309 13.96 -2.44 16.85
CA TYR A 309 13.82 -2.28 15.40
C TYR A 309 12.58 -2.99 14.86
N SER A 310 11.50 -2.25 14.64
CA SER A 310 10.25 -2.81 14.12
C SER A 310 10.37 -3.54 12.77
N ILE A 311 11.34 -3.18 11.92
CA ILE A 311 11.57 -3.85 10.63
C ILE A 311 11.96 -5.33 10.79
N LEU A 312 12.57 -5.71 11.92
CA LEU A 312 12.88 -7.11 12.23
C LEU A 312 11.62 -7.91 12.59
N ARG A 313 10.56 -7.23 13.05
CA ARG A 313 9.25 -7.79 13.38
C ARG A 313 8.23 -7.63 12.24
N THR A 314 8.67 -7.20 11.07
CA THR A 314 7.79 -6.88 9.96
C THR A 314 7.57 -8.10 9.08
N ALA A 315 6.30 -8.42 8.84
CA ALA A 315 5.87 -9.40 7.84
C ALA A 315 5.57 -8.68 6.52
N PHE A 316 5.90 -9.32 5.41
CA PHE A 316 5.57 -8.84 4.07
C PHE A 316 4.44 -9.70 3.51
N VAL A 317 3.29 -9.09 3.26
CA VAL A 317 2.04 -9.80 2.92
C VAL A 317 1.62 -9.40 1.51
N PRO A 318 1.55 -10.36 0.56
CA PRO A 318 0.97 -10.09 -0.75
C PRO A 318 -0.47 -9.59 -0.61
N PHE A 319 -0.77 -8.49 -1.26
CA PHE A 319 -2.10 -7.89 -1.23
C PHE A 319 -2.41 -7.30 -2.60
N GLN A 320 -3.33 -7.93 -3.32
CA GLN A 320 -3.66 -7.58 -4.71
C GLN A 320 -2.38 -7.57 -5.59
N ASN A 321 -2.09 -6.45 -6.25
CA ASN A 321 -0.91 -6.28 -7.11
C ASN A 321 0.28 -5.64 -6.40
N THR A 322 0.29 -5.60 -5.06
CA THR A 322 1.39 -5.05 -4.27
C THR A 322 1.72 -5.94 -3.07
N ILE A 323 2.74 -5.56 -2.31
CA ILE A 323 3.13 -6.21 -1.07
C ILE A 323 3.04 -5.17 0.05
N LEU A 324 2.31 -5.49 1.11
CA LEU A 324 2.23 -4.65 2.31
C LEU A 324 3.29 -5.07 3.31
N GLN A 325 3.80 -4.11 4.07
CA GLN A 325 4.63 -4.37 5.24
C GLN A 325 3.81 -4.16 6.52
N VAL A 326 3.70 -5.22 7.33
CA VAL A 326 2.88 -5.29 8.54
C VAL A 326 3.79 -5.51 9.75
N ILE A 327 3.85 -4.52 10.65
CA ILE A 327 4.68 -4.58 11.86
C ILE A 327 3.97 -5.42 12.92
N LEU A 328 4.57 -6.54 13.32
CA LEU A 328 4.03 -7.45 14.33
C LEU A 328 4.42 -7.02 15.75
N ARG A 329 3.59 -7.41 16.73
CA ARG A 329 3.85 -7.17 18.16
C ARG A 329 4.77 -8.21 18.81
N ALA A 330 4.83 -9.43 18.26
CA ALA A 330 5.66 -10.51 18.82
C ALA A 330 7.15 -10.28 18.52
N ASP A 331 7.99 -10.50 19.52
CA ASP A 331 9.44 -10.40 19.39
C ASP A 331 10.01 -11.64 18.67
N ALA A 332 11.09 -11.43 17.90
CA ALA A 332 11.84 -12.54 17.35
C ALA A 332 12.61 -13.26 18.47
N GLY A 333 12.41 -14.58 18.60
CA GLY A 333 13.19 -15.44 19.48
C GLY A 333 14.38 -16.08 18.76
N THR A 334 15.27 -16.71 19.53
CA THR A 334 16.32 -17.58 18.98
C THR A 334 15.83 -19.02 18.89
N SER A 335 16.01 -19.68 17.75
CA SER A 335 15.74 -21.11 17.58
C SER A 335 17.02 -21.93 17.67
N ASN A 336 16.92 -23.17 18.15
CA ASN A 336 18.00 -24.18 18.08
C ASN A 336 17.86 -25.11 16.87
N ASP A 337 16.81 -24.95 16.05
CA ASP A 337 16.50 -25.84 14.93
C ASP A 337 16.80 -25.19 13.58
N CYS A 338 17.81 -25.71 12.89
CA CYS A 338 18.23 -25.30 11.54
C CYS A 338 17.26 -25.77 10.44
N ASN A 339 16.34 -26.71 10.72
CA ASN A 339 15.50 -27.35 9.69
C ASN A 339 14.20 -26.58 9.37
N SER A 340 13.99 -25.39 9.94
CA SER A 340 12.81 -24.59 9.64
C SER A 340 12.97 -23.75 8.36
N GLN A 341 13.07 -24.44 7.21
CA GLN A 341 12.85 -23.84 5.87
C GLN A 341 11.44 -23.26 5.68
N ARG A 342 10.57 -23.34 6.69
CA ARG A 342 9.23 -22.74 6.63
C ARG A 342 9.33 -21.23 6.80
N CYS A 343 9.54 -20.53 5.69
CA CYS A 343 8.89 -19.24 5.48
C CYS A 343 7.41 -19.44 5.81
N LEU A 344 6.97 -18.97 6.98
CA LEU A 344 5.55 -18.78 7.19
C LEU A 344 5.12 -17.70 6.17
N PRO A 345 4.09 -17.94 5.33
CA PRO A 345 3.59 -16.95 4.38
C PRO A 345 3.16 -15.61 5.03
N ALA A 346 3.13 -15.54 6.36
CA ALA A 346 2.71 -14.40 7.17
C ALA A 346 3.60 -14.13 8.41
N GLY A 347 4.81 -14.69 8.49
CA GLY A 347 5.75 -14.47 9.62
C GLY A 347 6.83 -13.41 9.33
N PRO A 348 7.52 -12.88 10.35
CA PRO A 348 8.65 -11.98 10.13
C PRO A 348 9.83 -12.74 9.49
N TYR A 349 10.51 -12.12 8.52
CA TYR A 349 11.64 -12.74 7.80
C TYR A 349 12.89 -12.89 8.66
N PHE A 350 13.04 -12.04 9.69
CA PHE A 350 14.20 -12.09 10.56
C PHE A 350 14.15 -13.34 11.44
N GLN A 351 15.23 -14.13 11.38
CA GLN A 351 15.41 -15.29 12.24
C GLN A 351 16.84 -15.30 12.79
N ALA A 352 16.98 -15.61 14.08
CA ALA A 352 18.26 -15.82 14.74
C ALA A 352 18.35 -17.27 15.21
N ILE A 353 19.39 -17.98 14.81
CA ILE A 353 19.59 -19.40 15.12
C ILE A 353 20.96 -19.54 15.79
N LEU A 354 20.97 -20.08 17.00
CA LEU A 354 22.21 -20.39 17.71
C LEU A 354 22.57 -21.86 17.46
N VAL A 355 23.70 -22.08 16.81
CA VAL A 355 24.23 -23.41 16.52
C VAL A 355 25.41 -23.68 17.43
N ARG A 356 25.45 -24.88 18.02
CA ARG A 356 26.63 -25.41 18.72
C ARG A 356 27.32 -26.38 17.80
N GLU A 357 28.57 -26.10 17.47
CA GLU A 357 29.39 -26.98 16.65
C GLU A 357 29.92 -28.15 17.50
N PRO A 358 30.16 -29.34 16.89
CA PRO A 358 30.78 -30.47 17.59
C PRO A 358 32.15 -30.15 18.20
N SER A 359 32.84 -29.14 17.66
CA SER A 359 34.11 -28.58 18.16
C SER A 359 33.99 -27.89 19.54
N GLY A 360 32.78 -27.68 20.04
CA GLY A 360 32.49 -26.89 21.25
C GLY A 360 32.34 -25.39 21.00
N GLN A 361 32.58 -24.93 19.76
CA GLN A 361 32.35 -23.56 19.34
C GLN A 361 30.86 -23.28 19.13
N SER A 362 30.49 -22.01 19.11
CA SER A 362 29.13 -21.58 18.80
C SER A 362 29.12 -20.67 17.58
N ALA A 363 28.02 -20.71 16.83
CA ALA A 363 27.78 -19.81 15.72
C ALA A 363 26.36 -19.23 15.82
N LEU A 364 26.22 -17.92 15.62
CA LEU A 364 24.92 -17.27 15.46
C LEU A 364 24.66 -17.04 13.98
N LEU A 365 23.59 -17.64 13.45
CA LEU A 365 23.08 -17.37 12.11
C LEU A 365 21.92 -16.37 12.21
N MET A 366 22.04 -15.24 11.53
CA MET A 366 20.94 -14.29 11.36
C MET A 366 20.48 -14.26 9.91
N ARG A 367 19.24 -14.65 9.67
CA ARG A 367 18.59 -14.57 8.36
C ARG A 367 17.82 -13.26 8.25
N LEU A 368 17.99 -12.53 7.14
CA LEU A 368 17.22 -11.33 6.79
C LEU A 368 16.87 -11.33 5.29
N ASN A 369 15.80 -10.62 4.90
CA ASN A 369 15.59 -10.21 3.50
C ASN A 369 16.14 -8.78 3.29
N HIS A 370 16.63 -8.46 2.08
CA HIS A 370 17.15 -7.12 1.79
C HIS A 370 16.09 -6.02 1.91
N ALA A 371 14.80 -6.37 1.85
CA ALA A 371 13.69 -5.48 2.17
C ALA A 371 13.64 -5.06 3.66
N GLN A 372 14.53 -5.59 4.51
CA GLN A 372 14.64 -5.23 5.92
C GLN A 372 15.91 -4.43 6.24
N PHE A 373 16.89 -4.37 5.34
CA PHE A 373 18.18 -3.73 5.62
C PHE A 373 18.86 -3.20 4.36
N ASP A 374 19.84 -2.34 4.57
CA ASP A 374 20.84 -1.96 3.60
C ASP A 374 22.24 -2.02 4.25
N ARG A 375 23.27 -1.67 3.48
CA ARG A 375 24.66 -1.81 3.92
C ARG A 375 25.01 -0.96 5.15
N LEU A 376 24.43 0.23 5.29
CA LEU A 376 24.69 1.10 6.44
C LEU A 376 23.98 0.60 7.69
N SER A 377 22.70 0.25 7.54
CA SER A 377 21.88 -0.19 8.66
C SER A 377 22.30 -1.53 9.26
N VAL A 378 22.84 -2.46 8.47
CA VAL A 378 23.28 -3.75 9.01
C VAL A 378 24.46 -3.60 9.98
N ALA A 379 25.34 -2.62 9.76
CA ALA A 379 26.41 -2.29 10.70
C ALA A 379 25.84 -1.80 12.04
N SER A 380 24.82 -0.94 12.00
CA SER A 380 24.13 -0.47 13.21
C SER A 380 23.44 -1.61 13.96
N LEU A 381 22.83 -2.57 13.25
CA LEU A 381 22.27 -3.77 13.85
C LEU A 381 23.34 -4.59 14.60
N PHE A 382 24.50 -4.81 13.99
CA PHE A 382 25.56 -5.62 14.60
C PHE A 382 26.15 -4.99 15.85
N GLN A 383 26.42 -3.69 15.79
CA GLN A 383 26.90 -2.91 16.93
C GLN A 383 25.89 -2.91 18.08
N ASP A 384 24.60 -2.77 17.78
CA ASP A 384 23.56 -2.78 18.81
C ASP A 384 23.29 -4.17 19.37
N LEU A 385 23.44 -5.23 18.56
CA LEU A 385 23.34 -6.60 19.05
C LEU A 385 24.49 -6.92 20.02
N SER A 386 25.69 -6.47 19.70
CA SER A 386 26.86 -6.50 20.58
C SER A 386 26.60 -5.73 21.88
N ALA A 387 26.15 -4.47 21.77
CA ALA A 387 25.84 -3.63 22.94
C ALA A 387 24.75 -4.26 23.82
N ALA A 388 23.69 -4.82 23.23
CA ALA A 388 22.62 -5.50 23.96
C ALA A 388 23.14 -6.74 24.71
N TYR A 389 24.06 -7.50 24.11
CA TYR A 389 24.67 -8.66 24.75
C TYR A 389 25.50 -8.27 25.98
N ASP A 390 26.18 -7.13 25.91
CA ASP A 390 26.96 -6.55 27.01
C ASP A 390 26.14 -5.72 27.99
N SER A 391 24.81 -5.75 27.88
CA SER A 391 23.87 -4.99 28.71
C SER A 391 24.10 -3.47 28.66
N LEU A 392 24.61 -2.97 27.54
CA LEU A 392 24.80 -1.54 27.28
C LEU A 392 23.53 -0.90 26.73
N SER A 393 23.43 0.42 26.84
CA SER A 393 22.31 1.18 26.28
C SER A 393 22.39 1.20 24.75
N LEU A 394 21.27 0.93 24.09
CA LEU A 394 21.19 0.99 22.63
C LEU A 394 21.05 2.45 22.17
N ARG A 395 21.59 2.76 20.99
CA ARG A 395 21.42 4.08 20.36
C ARG A 395 19.94 4.41 20.17
N SER A 396 19.58 5.68 20.11
CA SER A 396 18.23 6.08 19.69
C SER A 396 18.16 6.12 18.16
N ALA A 397 17.12 5.56 17.57
CA ALA A 397 16.89 5.63 16.14
C ALA A 397 15.38 5.64 15.85
N PRO A 398 14.91 6.39 14.83
CA PRO A 398 13.53 6.26 14.37
C PRO A 398 13.29 4.87 13.78
N ASN A 399 12.03 4.46 13.70
CA ASN A 399 11.69 3.23 12.99
C ASN A 399 11.63 3.49 11.48
N PHE A 400 11.88 2.46 10.66
CA PHE A 400 11.85 2.59 9.20
C PHE A 400 10.53 3.20 8.66
N ARG A 401 9.39 2.84 9.27
CA ARG A 401 8.07 3.47 9.00
C ARG A 401 8.08 5.00 9.08
N ASP A 402 8.87 5.57 10.00
CA ASP A 402 8.86 7.00 10.29
C ASP A 402 9.70 7.71 9.22
N VAL A 403 10.72 7.01 8.69
CA VAL A 403 11.43 7.40 7.46
C VAL A 403 10.51 7.40 6.26
N LEU A 404 9.68 6.37 6.07
CA LEU A 404 8.71 6.32 4.97
C LEU A 404 7.69 7.48 5.05
N ALA A 405 7.16 7.72 6.25
CA ALA A 405 6.25 8.83 6.48
C ALA A 405 6.93 10.20 6.25
N HIS A 406 8.18 10.35 6.66
CA HIS A 406 8.96 11.56 6.40
C HIS A 406 9.23 11.76 4.90
N ARG A 407 9.65 10.71 4.18
CA ARG A 407 9.87 10.75 2.72
C ARG A 407 8.62 11.13 1.94
N SER A 408 7.48 10.57 2.32
CA SER A 408 6.20 10.89 1.65
C SER A 408 5.92 12.39 1.70
N ARG A 409 6.24 13.07 2.81
CA ARG A 409 6.08 14.53 2.94
C ARG A 409 7.06 15.35 2.08
N LEU A 410 8.15 14.74 1.62
CA LEU A 410 9.12 15.36 0.71
C LEU A 410 8.71 15.22 -0.76
N HIS A 411 7.66 14.46 -1.08
CA HIS A 411 7.11 14.32 -2.43
C HIS A 411 6.30 15.57 -2.83
N THR A 412 6.99 16.71 -2.88
CA THR A 412 6.41 18.01 -3.20
C THR A 412 6.34 18.26 -4.71
N PRO A 413 5.46 19.17 -5.18
CA PRO A 413 5.46 19.59 -6.59
C PRO A 413 6.85 20.07 -7.07
N THR A 414 7.63 20.72 -6.21
CA THR A 414 8.99 21.18 -6.51
C THR A 414 9.94 20.01 -6.80
N ALA A 415 9.82 18.91 -6.07
CA ALA A 415 10.65 17.73 -6.30
C ALA A 415 10.38 17.11 -7.68
N PHE A 416 9.10 16.98 -8.06
CA PHE A 416 8.74 16.49 -9.39
C PHE A 416 9.14 17.45 -10.52
N GLN A 417 9.04 18.77 -10.32
CA GLN A 417 9.53 19.77 -11.27
C GLN A 417 11.05 19.67 -11.51
N PHE A 418 11.83 19.39 -10.45
CA PHE A 418 13.27 19.14 -10.61
C PHE A 418 13.54 17.94 -11.51
N TRP A 419 12.89 16.81 -11.24
CA TRP A 419 13.06 15.59 -12.04
C TRP A 419 12.58 15.75 -13.47
N GLU A 420 11.46 16.45 -13.69
CA GLU A 420 10.94 16.77 -15.02
C GLU A 420 11.96 17.62 -15.80
N GLY A 421 12.53 18.63 -15.16
CA GLY A 421 13.59 19.46 -15.75
C GLY A 421 14.85 18.67 -16.11
N LEU A 422 15.29 17.77 -15.22
CA LEU A 422 16.48 16.94 -15.44
C LEU A 422 16.28 15.93 -16.57
N LEU A 423 15.12 15.27 -16.64
CA LEU A 423 14.81 14.17 -17.56
C LEU A 423 14.08 14.61 -18.84
N LYS A 424 13.91 15.92 -19.04
CA LYS A 424 13.20 16.46 -20.20
C LYS A 424 13.82 15.99 -21.52
N GLY A 425 13.03 15.26 -22.30
CA GLY A 425 13.43 14.80 -23.64
C GLY A 425 14.51 13.72 -23.66
N SER A 426 14.85 13.09 -22.53
CA SER A 426 15.67 11.88 -22.52
C SER A 426 14.82 10.62 -22.65
N SER A 427 15.51 9.48 -22.78
CA SER A 427 15.00 8.12 -22.60
C SER A 427 15.97 7.35 -21.70
N MET A 428 15.53 6.21 -21.14
CA MET A 428 16.44 5.31 -20.42
C MET A 428 17.53 4.78 -21.37
N THR A 429 18.77 4.66 -20.90
CA THR A 429 19.84 4.02 -21.66
C THR A 429 19.87 2.54 -21.34
N GLU A 430 19.45 1.73 -22.32
CA GLU A 430 19.48 0.27 -22.23
C GLU A 430 20.85 -0.29 -22.61
N ILE A 431 21.25 -1.37 -21.95
CA ILE A 431 22.51 -2.07 -22.23
C ILE A 431 22.28 -3.59 -22.28
N GLY A 432 23.04 -4.29 -23.12
CA GLY A 432 22.89 -5.72 -23.35
C GLY A 432 21.91 -6.04 -24.48
N SER A 433 22.02 -7.23 -25.05
CA SER A 433 21.10 -7.72 -26.09
C SER A 433 19.76 -8.07 -25.44
N HIS A 434 18.67 -7.43 -25.87
CA HIS A 434 17.32 -7.92 -25.58
C HIS A 434 17.15 -9.27 -26.27
N GLY A 435 17.50 -10.36 -25.59
CA GLY A 435 16.83 -11.62 -25.85
C GLY A 435 15.35 -11.37 -25.65
N THR A 436 14.54 -11.66 -26.66
CA THR A 436 13.09 -11.72 -26.55
C THR A 436 12.72 -12.90 -25.64
N ASP A 437 13.07 -12.84 -24.37
CA ASP A 437 12.61 -13.80 -23.38
C ASP A 437 11.27 -13.29 -22.87
N ASP A 438 10.27 -14.00 -23.39
CA ASP A 438 8.87 -13.99 -23.01
C ASP A 438 8.71 -13.76 -21.50
N HIS A 439 7.79 -12.87 -21.13
CA HIS A 439 7.48 -12.47 -19.74
C HIS A 439 6.90 -13.61 -18.86
N THR A 440 7.17 -14.87 -19.20
CA THR A 440 6.38 -16.03 -18.78
C THR A 440 7.16 -17.11 -18.04
N GLU A 441 8.50 -17.16 -18.10
CA GLU A 441 9.24 -18.17 -17.34
C GLU A 441 9.80 -17.62 -16.03
N ARG A 442 9.11 -17.95 -14.94
CA ARG A 442 9.58 -17.92 -13.54
C ARG A 442 10.73 -18.93 -13.30
N GLY A 443 11.69 -19.00 -14.22
CA GLY A 443 12.95 -19.72 -14.05
C GLY A 443 13.94 -18.84 -13.31
N ALA A 444 14.74 -19.41 -12.42
CA ALA A 444 15.83 -18.70 -11.76
C ALA A 444 16.77 -18.15 -12.85
N ALA A 445 16.70 -16.84 -13.14
CA ALA A 445 17.69 -16.18 -13.96
C ALA A 445 19.07 -16.57 -13.43
N THR A 446 19.88 -17.20 -14.28
CA THR A 446 21.22 -17.58 -13.85
C THR A 446 22.02 -16.30 -13.66
N TRP A 447 22.49 -16.10 -12.44
CA TRP A 447 23.22 -14.90 -12.04
C TRP A 447 24.64 -14.95 -12.61
N ILE A 448 25.12 -13.81 -13.07
CA ILE A 448 26.52 -13.58 -13.40
C ILE A 448 27.05 -12.45 -12.52
N GLU A 449 28.18 -12.68 -11.88
CA GLU A 449 28.99 -11.65 -11.25
C GLU A 449 30.45 -11.85 -11.65
N GLN A 450 31.10 -10.77 -12.03
CA GLN A 450 32.55 -10.74 -12.25
C GLN A 450 33.16 -9.57 -11.48
N GLU A 451 34.36 -9.77 -10.95
CA GLU A 451 35.14 -8.76 -10.25
C GLU A 451 36.46 -8.53 -10.98
N ARG A 452 36.80 -7.27 -11.25
CA ARG A 452 38.09 -6.84 -11.75
C ARG A 452 38.74 -5.89 -10.75
N LYS A 453 39.96 -6.21 -10.32
CA LYS A 453 40.77 -5.34 -9.45
C LYS A 453 41.77 -4.56 -10.30
N ILE A 454 41.78 -3.25 -10.13
CA ILE A 454 42.69 -2.36 -10.84
C ILE A 454 43.53 -1.53 -9.85
N PRO A 455 44.80 -1.25 -10.17
CA PRO A 455 45.55 -0.21 -9.47
C PRO A 455 44.86 1.13 -9.70
N PHE A 456 44.51 1.83 -8.62
CA PHE A 456 43.87 3.13 -8.70
C PHE A 456 44.25 3.97 -7.49
N THR A 457 44.79 5.16 -7.77
CA THR A 457 45.09 6.15 -6.74
C THR A 457 44.51 7.47 -7.19
N LEU A 458 43.64 8.05 -6.36
CA LEU A 458 43.15 9.39 -6.60
C LEU A 458 44.21 10.37 -6.09
N GLY A 459 44.90 11.07 -7.01
CA GLY A 459 45.78 12.18 -6.66
C GLY A 459 45.01 13.35 -6.02
N PRO A 460 45.67 14.47 -5.68
CA PRO A 460 45.00 15.67 -5.18
C PRO A 460 43.94 16.16 -6.16
N SER A 461 42.68 15.81 -5.90
CA SER A 461 41.54 16.08 -6.75
C SER A 461 40.41 16.67 -5.93
N ARG A 462 39.72 17.67 -6.49
CA ARG A 462 38.49 18.22 -5.91
C ARG A 462 37.26 17.35 -6.13
N PHE A 463 37.39 16.28 -6.93
CA PHE A 463 36.30 15.36 -7.26
C PHE A 463 36.46 14.08 -6.47
N THR A 464 35.33 13.51 -6.01
CA THR A 464 35.35 12.23 -5.29
C THR A 464 35.42 11.06 -6.25
N VAL A 465 35.82 9.88 -5.76
CA VAL A 465 35.81 8.63 -6.55
C VAL A 465 34.40 8.29 -7.02
N ALA A 466 33.36 8.63 -6.26
CA ALA A 466 31.97 8.47 -6.69
C ALA A 466 31.63 9.29 -7.95
N ILE A 467 32.16 10.51 -8.07
CA ILE A 467 31.99 11.35 -9.26
C ILE A 467 32.80 10.78 -10.43
N MET A 468 34.03 10.31 -10.19
CA MET A 468 34.85 9.63 -11.20
C MET A 468 34.15 8.37 -11.72
N HIS A 469 33.56 7.56 -10.84
CA HIS A 469 32.81 6.36 -11.19
C HIS A 469 31.58 6.68 -12.07
N LYS A 470 30.80 7.71 -11.71
CA LYS A 470 29.68 8.19 -12.53
C LYS A 470 30.12 8.64 -13.92
N ALA A 471 31.21 9.42 -13.99
CA ALA A 471 31.74 9.92 -15.25
C ALA A 471 32.28 8.79 -16.12
N ALA A 472 33.02 7.85 -15.52
CA ALA A 472 33.55 6.70 -16.23
C ALA A 472 32.42 5.82 -16.78
N TRP A 473 31.40 5.56 -15.97
CA TRP A 473 30.22 4.81 -16.42
C TRP A 473 29.48 5.51 -17.56
N ALA A 474 29.30 6.83 -17.49
CA ALA A 474 28.70 7.58 -18.60
C ALA A 474 29.51 7.42 -19.90
N LEU A 475 30.84 7.49 -19.84
CA LEU A 475 31.68 7.30 -21.03
C LEU A 475 31.65 5.84 -21.52
N THR A 476 31.64 4.86 -20.62
CA THR A 476 31.44 3.44 -20.98
C THR A 476 30.11 3.27 -21.71
N LEU A 477 29.00 3.78 -21.16
CA LEU A 477 27.70 3.74 -21.82
C LEU A 477 27.70 4.43 -23.19
N ALA A 478 28.40 5.56 -23.32
CA ALA A 478 28.52 6.26 -24.60
C ALA A 478 29.23 5.41 -25.66
N GLN A 479 30.31 4.72 -25.28
CA GLN A 479 31.05 3.83 -26.17
C GLN A 479 30.21 2.62 -26.58
N GLU A 480 29.47 2.02 -25.65
CA GLU A 480 28.66 0.82 -25.91
C GLU A 480 27.41 1.13 -26.74
N THR A 481 26.68 2.19 -26.38
CA THR A 481 25.37 2.51 -27.00
C THR A 481 25.49 3.45 -28.19
N LYS A 482 26.66 4.05 -28.40
CA LYS A 482 26.89 5.15 -29.37
C LYS A 482 25.97 6.35 -29.15
N SER A 483 25.38 6.48 -27.96
CA SER A 483 24.56 7.63 -27.56
C SER A 483 25.40 8.70 -26.85
N ARG A 484 24.96 9.95 -26.98
CA ARG A 484 25.49 11.10 -26.22
C ARG A 484 24.56 11.58 -25.12
N ASP A 485 23.28 11.20 -25.13
CA ASP A 485 22.33 11.48 -24.06
C ASP A 485 22.07 10.20 -23.30
N LEU A 486 22.54 10.16 -22.06
CA LEU A 486 22.66 8.93 -21.28
C LEU A 486 21.89 9.06 -19.97
N VAL A 487 21.11 8.05 -19.62
CA VAL A 487 20.39 7.96 -18.35
C VAL A 487 20.66 6.60 -17.71
N PHE A 488 21.13 6.62 -16.47
CA PHE A 488 21.35 5.41 -15.67
C PHE A 488 21.01 5.70 -14.19
N GLY A 489 20.92 4.65 -13.38
CA GLY A 489 20.64 4.79 -11.95
C GLY A 489 21.91 4.99 -11.12
N GLN A 490 21.81 5.75 -10.04
CA GLN A 490 22.76 5.73 -8.94
C GLN A 490 22.04 5.34 -7.65
N VAL A 491 22.66 4.51 -6.80
CA VAL A 491 22.09 4.22 -5.48
C VAL A 491 22.42 5.35 -4.51
N ALA A 492 21.42 6.18 -4.17
CA ALA A 492 21.51 7.13 -3.06
C ALA A 492 21.32 6.40 -1.72
N SER A 493 21.90 6.93 -0.63
CA SER A 493 21.74 6.33 0.70
C SER A 493 20.33 6.49 1.25
N GLY A 494 19.60 7.51 0.77
CA GLY A 494 18.29 7.93 1.26
C GLY A 494 18.29 8.38 2.72
N ARG A 495 19.47 8.70 3.27
CA ARG A 495 19.67 9.20 4.64
C ARG A 495 20.08 10.67 4.69
N ASN A 496 20.14 11.34 3.54
CA ASN A 496 20.48 12.75 3.45
C ASN A 496 19.23 13.63 3.68
N THR A 497 18.62 13.53 4.86
CA THR A 497 17.40 14.26 5.21
C THR A 497 17.54 14.96 6.56
N THR A 498 16.60 15.84 6.89
CA THR A 498 16.57 16.57 8.18
C THR A 498 15.94 15.75 9.31
N GLN A 499 15.82 14.44 9.17
CA GLN A 499 15.22 13.58 10.19
C GLN A 499 16.26 13.16 11.22
N ASP A 500 16.03 13.51 12.49
CA ASP A 500 16.94 13.17 13.58
C ASP A 500 17.16 11.65 13.71
N GLY A 501 18.42 11.22 13.79
CA GLY A 501 18.81 9.82 13.99
C GLY A 501 18.66 8.93 12.75
N ILE A 502 18.47 9.49 11.54
CA ILE A 502 18.31 8.76 10.28
C ILE A 502 19.51 7.84 9.95
N GLU A 503 20.70 8.22 10.41
CA GLU A 503 21.95 7.48 10.28
C GLU A 503 21.92 6.12 10.96
N ASP A 504 21.18 5.99 12.07
CA ASP A 504 21.10 4.77 12.88
C ASP A 504 19.85 3.92 12.59
N VAL A 505 19.04 4.30 11.59
CA VAL A 505 17.83 3.56 11.22
C VAL A 505 18.17 2.20 10.64
N LEU A 506 17.58 1.15 11.21
CA LEU A 506 17.52 -0.16 10.59
C LEU A 506 16.37 -0.24 9.58
N GLY A 507 16.72 -0.35 8.31
CA GLY A 507 15.79 -0.47 7.20
C GLY A 507 16.46 -0.19 5.85
N PRO A 508 15.84 -0.59 4.73
CA PRO A 508 16.37 -0.35 3.39
C PRO A 508 16.12 1.10 2.98
N CYS A 509 16.97 2.01 3.43
CA CYS A 509 16.85 3.41 3.08
C CYS A 509 17.46 3.72 1.71
N ALA A 510 18.25 2.82 1.13
CA ALA A 510 18.78 2.97 -0.22
C ALA A 510 17.66 3.32 -1.23
N ASN A 511 17.93 4.28 -2.11
CA ASN A 511 17.00 4.68 -3.16
C ASN A 511 17.76 4.89 -4.48
N PRO A 512 17.55 4.03 -5.49
CA PRO A 512 18.07 4.26 -6.83
C PRO A 512 17.40 5.48 -7.47
N VAL A 513 18.20 6.45 -7.93
CA VAL A 513 17.70 7.67 -8.58
C VAL A 513 18.41 7.93 -9.91
N PRO A 514 17.77 8.60 -10.88
CA PRO A 514 18.37 8.86 -12.18
C PRO A 514 19.58 9.79 -12.13
N VAL A 515 20.56 9.49 -12.98
CA VAL A 515 21.64 10.38 -13.39
C VAL A 515 21.53 10.52 -14.91
N ARG A 516 21.51 11.76 -15.40
CA ARG A 516 21.50 12.05 -16.84
C ARG A 516 22.78 12.75 -17.27
N VAL A 517 23.45 12.27 -18.30
CA VAL A 517 24.64 12.93 -18.85
C VAL A 517 24.44 13.15 -20.34
N THR A 518 24.38 14.41 -20.76
CA THR A 518 24.32 14.81 -22.17
C THR A 518 25.69 15.33 -22.61
N LEU A 519 26.52 14.44 -23.16
CA LEU A 519 27.91 14.72 -23.53
C LEU A 519 27.99 15.81 -24.61
N GLN A 520 28.88 16.78 -24.40
CA GLN A 520 29.15 17.85 -25.37
C GLN A 520 30.53 17.65 -26.02
N PRO A 521 30.65 17.85 -27.35
CA PRO A 521 31.93 17.66 -28.06
C PRO A 521 33.06 18.56 -27.56
N THR A 522 32.73 19.71 -26.96
CA THR A 522 33.70 20.69 -26.47
C THR A 522 34.11 20.47 -25.02
N TRP A 523 33.55 19.46 -24.34
CA TRP A 523 33.87 19.21 -22.93
C TRP A 523 35.24 18.59 -22.77
N THR A 524 35.98 19.11 -21.80
CA THR A 524 37.11 18.40 -21.18
C THR A 524 36.61 17.45 -20.09
N VAL A 525 37.45 16.51 -19.65
CA VAL A 525 37.15 15.66 -18.48
C VAL A 525 36.77 16.49 -17.26
N GLN A 526 37.44 17.62 -17.03
CA GLN A 526 37.12 18.54 -15.95
C GLN A 526 35.70 19.10 -16.07
N ASN A 527 35.22 19.43 -17.28
CA ASN A 527 33.86 19.91 -17.49
C ASN A 527 32.82 18.82 -17.22
N LEU A 528 33.08 17.60 -17.67
CA LEU A 528 32.22 16.44 -17.39
C LEU A 528 32.10 16.18 -15.89
N LEU A 529 33.23 16.13 -15.16
CA LEU A 529 33.25 15.91 -13.71
C LEU A 529 32.55 17.04 -12.96
N GLN A 530 32.72 18.31 -13.37
CA GLN A 530 32.00 19.45 -12.81
C GLN A 530 30.49 19.34 -13.05
N HIS A 531 30.08 18.96 -14.26
CA HIS A 531 28.69 18.80 -14.61
C HIS A 531 28.02 17.73 -13.73
N ILE A 532 28.64 16.56 -13.62
CA ILE A 532 28.14 15.44 -12.81
C ILE A 532 28.13 15.80 -11.32
N GLN A 533 29.18 16.46 -10.81
CA GLN A 533 29.21 16.92 -9.42
C GLN A 533 28.10 17.94 -9.13
N SER A 534 27.88 18.92 -10.01
CA SER A 534 26.81 19.91 -9.88
C SER A 534 25.42 19.27 -9.93
N GLN A 535 25.21 18.31 -10.82
CA GLN A 535 23.96 17.55 -10.88
C GLN A 535 23.74 16.74 -9.61
N HIS A 536 24.77 16.03 -9.14
CA HIS A 536 24.70 15.23 -7.91
C HIS A 536 24.30 16.10 -6.71
N VAL A 537 24.94 17.27 -6.54
CA VAL A 537 24.64 18.18 -5.44
C VAL A 537 23.19 18.69 -5.49
N ARG A 538 22.67 19.03 -6.68
CA ARG A 538 21.27 19.47 -6.82
C ARG A 538 20.26 18.34 -6.58
N ALA A 539 20.61 17.11 -7.00
CA ALA A 539 19.72 15.95 -6.84
C ALA A 539 19.58 15.50 -5.38
N MET A 540 20.56 15.80 -4.50
CA MET A 540 20.54 15.40 -3.09
C MET A 540 19.29 15.85 -2.32
N GLU A 541 18.71 17.00 -2.67
CA GLU A 541 17.49 17.49 -2.03
C GLU A 541 16.24 16.65 -2.39
N PHE A 542 16.27 16.00 -3.55
CA PHE A 542 15.13 15.30 -4.15
C PHE A 542 15.36 13.78 -4.29
N GLU A 543 16.44 13.25 -3.72
CA GLU A 543 16.86 11.85 -3.88
C GLU A 543 15.98 10.84 -3.12
N THR A 544 14.97 11.31 -2.38
CA THR A 544 14.03 10.47 -1.61
C THR A 544 12.81 10.02 -2.41
N VAL A 545 12.54 10.67 -3.56
CA VAL A 545 11.41 10.31 -4.44
C VAL A 545 11.68 8.96 -5.10
N HIS A 546 10.70 8.08 -5.11
CA HIS A 546 10.83 6.76 -5.74
C HIS A 546 10.92 6.87 -7.27
N PHE A 547 11.74 6.02 -7.88
CA PHE A 547 11.93 6.03 -9.34
C PHE A 547 10.61 5.84 -10.11
N GLU A 548 9.72 4.96 -9.66
CA GLU A 548 8.40 4.76 -10.26
C GLU A 548 7.56 6.06 -10.26
N ASP A 549 7.61 6.82 -9.18
CA ASP A 549 6.91 8.11 -9.07
C ASP A 549 7.54 9.17 -9.98
N ILE A 550 8.88 9.14 -10.13
CA ILE A 550 9.62 9.99 -11.08
C ILE A 550 9.17 9.68 -12.51
N VAL A 551 9.15 8.42 -12.91
CA VAL A 551 8.70 7.98 -14.25
C VAL A 551 7.26 8.41 -14.48
N LYS A 552 6.36 8.08 -13.55
CA LYS A 552 4.93 8.37 -13.68
C LYS A 552 4.61 9.86 -13.77
N SER A 553 5.29 10.68 -12.98
CA SER A 553 4.89 12.08 -12.75
C SER A 553 5.79 13.10 -13.45
N SER A 554 6.97 12.70 -13.91
CA SER A 554 8.00 13.63 -14.40
C SER A 554 8.54 13.29 -15.79
N THR A 555 8.10 12.20 -16.42
CA THR A 555 8.55 11.80 -17.76
C THR A 555 7.40 11.31 -18.64
N PRO A 556 7.56 11.33 -19.98
CA PRO A 556 6.64 10.68 -20.91
C PRO A 556 7.01 9.21 -21.17
N TRP A 557 7.87 8.61 -20.34
CA TRP A 557 8.33 7.23 -20.56
C TRP A 557 7.21 6.21 -20.27
N PRO A 558 7.32 4.98 -20.80
CA PRO A 558 6.44 3.89 -20.39
C PRO A 558 6.43 3.71 -18.87
N GLN A 559 5.26 3.47 -18.27
CA GLN A 559 5.11 3.39 -16.79
C GLN A 559 5.86 2.21 -16.17
N ASP A 560 6.19 1.21 -16.97
CA ASP A 560 6.96 0.01 -16.63
C ASP A 560 8.47 0.17 -16.88
N THR A 561 8.94 1.38 -17.21
CA THR A 561 10.37 1.66 -17.40
C THR A 561 11.16 1.32 -16.14
N SER A 562 12.16 0.43 -16.27
CA SER A 562 13.19 0.16 -15.26
C SER A 562 14.50 0.87 -15.59
N PHE A 563 15.47 0.86 -14.68
CA PHE A 563 16.83 1.30 -15.01
C PHE A 563 17.49 0.30 -15.96
N GLY A 564 18.10 0.77 -17.05
CA GLY A 564 18.93 -0.08 -17.91
C GLY A 564 20.27 -0.48 -17.27
N SER A 565 20.77 0.32 -16.34
CA SER A 565 21.89 -0.01 -15.44
C SER A 565 21.87 0.85 -14.19
N VAL A 566 22.41 0.35 -13.09
CA VAL A 566 22.55 1.07 -11.81
C VAL A 566 23.99 1.00 -11.33
N ILE A 567 24.52 2.12 -10.84
CA ILE A 567 25.87 2.18 -10.27
C ILE A 567 25.88 2.49 -8.78
N GLN A 568 26.88 1.96 -8.08
CA GLN A 568 27.11 2.23 -6.67
C GLN A 568 28.61 2.28 -6.37
N TYR A 569 29.06 3.38 -5.77
CA TYR A 569 30.38 3.44 -5.14
C TYR A 569 30.24 3.13 -3.65
N GLN A 570 30.94 2.10 -3.17
CA GLN A 570 30.88 1.65 -1.78
C GLN A 570 32.09 2.20 -1.01
N ASN A 571 31.89 3.32 -0.32
CA ASN A 571 32.87 3.97 0.54
C ASN A 571 32.79 3.54 2.02
N ILE A 572 32.08 2.46 2.31
CA ILE A 572 31.82 1.97 3.66
C ILE A 572 32.83 0.87 3.98
N PRO A 573 33.51 0.91 5.14
CA PRO A 573 34.44 -0.11 5.56
C PRO A 573 33.80 -1.50 5.51
N LEU A 574 34.57 -2.50 5.08
CA LEU A 574 34.18 -3.89 5.20
C LEU A 574 34.24 -4.26 6.69
N GLN A 575 33.06 -4.50 7.25
CA GLN A 575 32.81 -5.41 8.37
C GLN A 575 33.87 -5.33 9.49
N GLU A 576 33.62 -4.48 10.48
CA GLU A 576 34.43 -4.44 11.70
C GLU A 576 34.27 -5.76 12.47
N ASP A 577 35.36 -6.24 13.09
CA ASP A 577 35.31 -7.35 14.05
C ASP A 577 34.34 -6.98 15.18
N VAL A 578 33.18 -7.61 15.20
CA VAL A 578 32.16 -7.39 16.23
C VAL A 578 32.52 -8.23 17.44
N LYS A 579 32.49 -7.61 18.63
CA LYS A 579 32.78 -8.30 19.89
C LYS A 579 31.51 -8.53 20.68
N PHE A 580 31.40 -9.70 21.31
CA PHE A 580 30.32 -10.07 22.21
C PHE A 580 30.94 -10.36 23.57
N GLY A 581 30.97 -9.36 24.44
CA GLY A 581 31.77 -9.37 25.65
C GLY A 581 33.26 -9.50 25.34
N LYS A 582 33.86 -10.62 25.74
CA LYS A 582 35.28 -10.91 25.49
C LYS A 582 35.53 -11.70 24.21
N LEU A 583 34.48 -12.12 23.50
CA LEU A 583 34.60 -12.96 22.31
C LEU A 583 34.63 -12.08 21.07
N ALA A 584 35.67 -12.22 20.26
CA ALA A 584 35.65 -11.72 18.89
C ALA A 584 34.78 -12.65 18.05
N ALA A 585 33.99 -12.07 17.15
CA ALA A 585 33.21 -12.81 16.17
C ALA A 585 33.60 -12.36 14.76
N VAL A 586 33.94 -13.33 13.93
CA VAL A 586 34.06 -13.12 12.48
C VAL A 586 32.69 -13.36 11.88
N CYS A 587 32.22 -12.42 11.08
CA CYS A 587 30.92 -12.51 10.43
C CYS A 587 31.09 -12.87 8.95
N GLU A 588 30.58 -14.03 8.54
CA GLU A 588 30.49 -14.44 7.14
C GLU A 588 29.12 -14.02 6.59
N THR A 589 29.07 -13.55 5.34
CA THR A 589 27.79 -13.20 4.68
C THR A 589 27.53 -14.15 3.52
N HIS A 590 26.35 -14.76 3.48
CA HIS A 590 25.88 -15.59 2.38
C HIS A 590 24.58 -15.02 1.81
N GLN A 591 24.50 -14.86 0.49
CA GLN A 591 23.35 -14.27 -0.19
C GLN A 591 22.75 -15.27 -1.18
N PHE A 592 21.43 -15.29 -1.28
CA PHE A 592 20.68 -16.20 -2.16
C PHE A 592 19.56 -15.43 -2.88
N ASN A 593 19.28 -15.84 -4.12
CA ASN A 593 18.28 -15.23 -5.01
C ASN A 593 18.45 -13.71 -5.16
N ILE A 594 19.66 -13.28 -5.50
CA ILE A 594 19.95 -11.87 -5.80
C ILE A 594 19.10 -11.46 -7.00
N PRO A 595 18.32 -10.36 -6.94
CA PRO A 595 17.61 -9.87 -8.12
C PRO A 595 18.62 -9.46 -9.20
N CYS A 596 18.47 -10.02 -10.39
CA CYS A 596 19.41 -9.84 -11.51
C CYS A 596 18.81 -9.07 -12.69
N ARG A 597 17.61 -8.48 -12.53
CA ARG A 597 16.89 -7.82 -13.62
C ARG A 597 17.60 -6.55 -14.10
N THR A 598 18.17 -5.81 -13.17
CA THR A 598 18.91 -4.59 -13.45
C THR A 598 20.40 -4.84 -13.29
N PRO A 599 21.24 -4.58 -14.30
CA PRO A 599 22.68 -4.64 -14.18
C PRO A 599 23.19 -3.69 -13.11
N HIS A 600 23.94 -4.20 -12.14
CA HIS A 600 24.50 -3.43 -11.03
C HIS A 600 26.03 -3.37 -11.12
N PHE A 601 26.55 -2.16 -11.29
CA PHE A 601 27.98 -1.87 -11.32
C PHE A 601 28.41 -1.29 -9.98
N THR A 602 29.29 -2.01 -9.29
CA THR A 602 29.79 -1.59 -7.99
C THR A 602 31.28 -1.31 -8.06
N SER A 603 31.73 -0.28 -7.35
CA SER A 603 33.16 -0.04 -7.15
C SER A 603 33.48 0.20 -5.68
N ARG A 604 34.60 -0.35 -5.21
CA ARG A 604 35.04 -0.25 -3.82
C ARG A 604 36.55 -0.38 -3.70
N PHE A 605 37.16 0.30 -2.75
CA PHE A 605 38.56 0.02 -2.42
C PHE A 605 38.65 -1.29 -1.63
N THR A 606 39.52 -2.21 -2.07
CA THR A 606 39.89 -3.40 -1.30
C THR A 606 41.18 -3.19 -0.52
N ASP A 607 42.00 -2.23 -0.96
CA ASP A 607 43.20 -1.72 -0.30
C ASP A 607 43.33 -0.23 -0.66
N SER A 608 44.21 0.49 0.02
CA SER A 608 44.56 1.90 -0.20
C SER A 608 44.78 2.31 -1.66
N ASN A 609 45.28 1.40 -2.52
CA ASN A 609 45.59 1.68 -3.93
C ASN A 609 44.97 0.67 -4.91
N ILE A 610 44.02 -0.16 -4.46
CA ILE A 610 43.37 -1.17 -5.29
C ILE A 610 41.86 -0.93 -5.29
N LEU A 611 41.33 -0.55 -6.44
CA LEU A 611 39.90 -0.41 -6.68
C LEU A 611 39.36 -1.69 -7.31
N SER A 612 38.43 -2.34 -6.64
CA SER A 612 37.62 -3.42 -7.19
C SER A 612 36.42 -2.84 -7.93
N LEU A 613 36.21 -3.32 -9.14
CA LEU A 613 35.04 -3.07 -9.99
C LEU A 613 34.30 -4.41 -10.14
N SER A 614 33.02 -4.45 -9.78
CA SER A 614 32.17 -5.62 -9.98
C SER A 614 30.95 -5.27 -10.81
N LEU A 615 30.55 -6.19 -11.70
CA LEU A 615 29.30 -6.15 -12.44
C LEU A 615 28.52 -7.38 -12.07
N SER A 616 27.27 -7.19 -11.64
CA SER A 616 26.30 -8.26 -11.42
C SER A 616 25.07 -8.07 -12.30
N GLY A 617 24.53 -9.15 -12.85
CA GLY A 617 23.36 -9.11 -13.74
C GLY A 617 22.83 -10.50 -14.09
N SER A 618 21.90 -10.54 -15.03
CA SER A 618 21.32 -11.79 -15.56
C SER A 618 22.16 -12.33 -16.71
N ARG A 619 22.41 -13.66 -16.74
CA ARG A 619 23.02 -14.33 -17.90
C ARG A 619 22.18 -14.26 -19.18
N GLY A 620 20.89 -13.95 -19.07
CA GLY A 620 20.05 -13.67 -20.24
C GLY A 620 20.37 -12.32 -20.89
N GLN A 621 21.01 -11.41 -20.16
CA GLN A 621 21.36 -10.06 -20.62
C GLN A 621 22.83 -9.93 -21.03
N PHE A 622 23.74 -10.63 -20.35
CA PHE A 622 25.16 -10.65 -20.68
C PHE A 622 25.78 -12.05 -20.59
N ASP A 623 26.77 -12.29 -21.44
CA ASP A 623 27.74 -13.36 -21.25
C ASP A 623 28.99 -12.89 -20.46
N GLU A 624 29.87 -13.83 -20.11
CA GLU A 624 31.09 -13.55 -19.33
C GLU A 624 32.08 -12.66 -20.05
N ASP A 625 32.18 -12.77 -21.38
CA ASP A 625 33.13 -11.98 -22.18
C ASP A 625 32.66 -10.53 -22.28
N GLN A 626 31.36 -10.30 -22.46
CA GLN A 626 30.72 -8.99 -22.45
C GLN A 626 30.93 -8.31 -21.10
N VAL A 627 30.66 -9.01 -19.99
CA VAL A 627 30.87 -8.46 -18.63
C VAL A 627 32.35 -8.08 -18.43
N ASN A 628 33.28 -8.96 -18.81
CA ASN A 628 34.71 -8.70 -18.68
C ASN A 628 35.17 -7.53 -19.56
N SER A 629 34.60 -7.39 -20.76
CA SER A 629 34.87 -6.27 -21.67
C SER A 629 34.41 -4.96 -21.05
N LEU A 630 33.17 -4.89 -20.53
CA LEU A 630 32.63 -3.71 -19.86
C LEU A 630 33.48 -3.30 -18.65
N LEU A 631 33.89 -4.25 -17.82
CA LEU A 631 34.76 -3.98 -16.67
C LEU A 631 36.17 -3.53 -17.09
N THR A 632 36.66 -3.98 -18.25
CA THR A 632 37.91 -3.51 -18.85
C THR A 632 37.79 -2.05 -19.25
N VAL A 633 36.78 -1.72 -20.07
CA VAL A 633 36.52 -0.36 -20.56
C VAL A 633 36.32 0.60 -19.40
N LEU A 634 35.50 0.23 -18.41
CA LEU A 634 35.27 1.04 -17.22
C LEU A 634 36.57 1.31 -16.43
N GLY A 635 37.41 0.29 -16.27
CA GLY A 635 38.69 0.42 -15.57
C GLY A 635 39.69 1.31 -16.31
N ASP A 636 39.78 1.17 -17.64
CA ASP A 636 40.67 1.97 -18.47
C ASP A 636 40.24 3.45 -18.47
N ILE A 637 38.94 3.72 -18.60
CA ILE A 637 38.39 5.07 -18.51
C ILE A 637 38.66 5.68 -17.12
N LEU A 638 38.44 4.94 -16.04
CA LEU A 638 38.76 5.42 -14.68
C LEU A 638 40.22 5.85 -14.55
N GLY A 639 41.16 5.08 -15.10
CA GLY A 639 42.58 5.43 -15.14
C GLY A 639 42.84 6.71 -15.92
N LEU A 640 42.19 6.90 -17.07
CA LEU A 640 42.32 8.11 -17.90
C LEU A 640 41.74 9.35 -17.19
N LEU A 641 40.58 9.23 -16.54
CA LEU A 641 39.96 10.33 -15.79
C LEU A 641 40.82 10.78 -14.60
N ALA A 642 41.57 9.85 -13.99
CA ALA A 642 42.43 10.14 -12.85
C ALA A 642 43.77 10.79 -13.23
N THR A 643 44.19 10.72 -14.49
CA THR A 643 45.53 11.13 -14.95
C THR A 643 45.55 12.51 -15.61
N ASP A 644 44.64 12.78 -16.55
CA ASP A 644 44.54 14.08 -17.23
C ASP A 644 43.10 14.60 -17.30
N ILE A 645 42.78 15.57 -16.45
CA ILE A 645 41.45 16.20 -16.44
C ILE A 645 41.25 17.24 -17.55
N ARG A 646 42.30 17.64 -18.27
CA ARG A 646 42.22 18.65 -19.34
C ARG A 646 41.99 18.04 -20.71
N GLN A 647 42.18 16.73 -20.86
CA GLN A 647 41.93 16.04 -22.12
C GLN A 647 40.46 16.20 -22.57
N SER A 648 40.27 16.22 -23.89
CA SER A 648 38.94 16.26 -24.50
C SER A 648 38.18 14.97 -24.20
N VAL A 649 36.89 15.09 -23.85
CA VAL A 649 35.98 13.95 -23.73
C VAL A 649 35.85 13.21 -25.06
N GLU A 650 35.92 13.92 -26.19
CA GLU A 650 35.83 13.31 -27.52
C GLU A 650 36.98 12.32 -27.82
N ASN A 651 38.13 12.47 -27.17
CA ASN A 651 39.24 11.52 -27.32
C ASN A 651 39.02 10.23 -26.50
N LEU A 652 38.02 10.22 -25.63
CA LEU A 652 37.64 9.10 -24.77
C LEU A 652 36.40 8.36 -25.28
N LEU A 653 35.81 8.79 -26.39
CA LEU A 653 34.66 8.15 -27.07
C LEU A 653 35.14 7.40 -28.31
#